data_AF-A0ABD2K946-F1
#
_entry.id   AF-A0ABD2K946-F1
#
_cell.length_a   1.000
_cell.length_b   1.000
_cell.length_c   1.000
_cell.angle_alpha   90.00
_cell.angle_beta   90.00
_cell.angle_gamma   90.00
#
_symmetry.space_group_name_H-M   'P 1'
#
loop_
_entity.id
_entity.type
_entity.pdbx_description
1 polymer ?
#
loop_
_entity_poly.entity_id
_entity_poly.type
_entity_poly.pdbx_seq_one_letter_code
_entity_poly.pdbx_strand_id
1 'polypeptide(L)'
;MHFLFPIFVIIIVLLDFAKGKAISTEAKEAKNDWTAMCKANITVKEYEKLFPKHADKYLFASWTYCGGISNQMWRFVSLYGIGKRYGRKPIYTEKQNCRESPGDHPNEGACEMVELFPVFASQIKYINPTEVQNDYFFIKKFSPDCCSYVDPEKFGISKINETYLEIESNYLQSYKFFENRRTEIRQIFQIGHELCKTVDQFKKELFRDDQSHKFCVHIRRGDFISLGLETKKDFTEKGIEFGFHSLKKTFNNTPISVVLMGKEKDFLKDLTINQKLFSKVYLPKSMPRANDFAFATTACDSLLITAQSSTYAWWIAYLMPDNSTIFYNSKFDKAVPHTRDNFLPEWVPIELVNGNIMVSNGQQPKPSHTQFPPQEEKHNHNDLNCAGSLCQDVGLMGLVIVILPLFLCLIILKRTIKKRILSRVRRDRNGPGIPGHPSWICNDVLMNILPFFERVELGHKLALISYRFDVLVDVHFDGKSELTIWRPIVIHNDNVTAVPELAVIIAGFNSVPFPLPNHSLPNKIRFKNLQIHYIDHSVIAFLRSNKHIWDRMGTKLELYFGKNNTQPIWGVFVREIWPIFAQNIRHLRFANANYLDNLRRRISPTILTDLNQLNSIGSGDLLPDVTYDFDGSNVISAGQALSKWLHTPSTNGKAKRLRCHLKPPNVEWINNFKEKFLNATTSVHYKIQFSVHAPPTPIVPFELTNEQTMEKLTLKKASEKWSERWKMKRCQIGETAAIQRKDKNLNNVNIFLNGVGCIRPLSPPPAEQEEAGQSSEKGASSDNE
;
A
#
# COMPACT_ATOMS: atom_id res chain seq x y z
N MET A 1 80.46 -34.91 3.77
CA MET A 1 79.18 -34.52 3.12
C MET A 1 78.21 -33.90 4.16
N HIS A 2 78.68 -32.92 4.96
CA HIS A 2 77.88 -32.29 6.04
C HIS A 2 78.02 -30.76 6.14
N PHE A 3 78.65 -30.10 5.16
CA PHE A 3 78.81 -28.63 5.15
C PHE A 3 78.01 -27.89 4.06
N LEU A 4 77.31 -28.60 3.17
CA LEU A 4 76.56 -27.98 2.07
C LEU A 4 75.04 -27.90 2.32
N PHE A 5 74.50 -28.67 3.27
CA PHE A 5 73.07 -28.67 3.57
C PHE A 5 72.56 -27.35 4.20
N PRO A 6 73.27 -26.69 5.14
CA PRO A 6 72.79 -25.43 5.71
C PRO A 6 72.80 -24.29 4.69
N ILE A 7 73.77 -24.27 3.77
CA ILE A 7 73.91 -23.24 2.75
C ILE A 7 72.81 -23.39 1.69
N PHE A 8 72.45 -24.62 1.32
CA PHE A 8 71.35 -24.86 0.37
C PHE A 8 69.99 -24.45 0.94
N VAL A 9 69.76 -24.68 2.23
CA VAL A 9 68.53 -24.22 2.92
C VAL A 9 68.48 -22.71 3.01
N ILE A 10 69.60 -22.03 3.30
CA ILE A 10 69.66 -20.56 3.34
C ILE A 10 69.43 -19.95 1.95
N ILE A 11 69.96 -20.56 0.89
CA ILE A 11 69.75 -20.09 -0.49
C ILE A 11 68.28 -20.30 -0.93
N ILE A 12 67.65 -21.41 -0.55
CA ILE A 12 66.22 -21.64 -0.81
C ILE A 12 65.36 -20.64 -0.02
N VAL A 13 65.66 -20.40 1.25
CA VAL A 13 64.94 -19.42 2.08
C VAL A 13 65.14 -17.99 1.54
N LEU A 14 66.33 -17.63 1.05
CA LEU A 14 66.59 -16.31 0.45
C LEU A 14 65.96 -16.17 -0.94
N LEU A 15 65.89 -17.24 -1.73
CA LEU A 15 65.17 -17.26 -3.01
C LEU A 15 63.66 -17.23 -2.81
N ASP A 16 63.12 -17.85 -1.76
CA ASP A 16 61.71 -17.74 -1.39
C ASP A 16 61.39 -16.38 -0.77
N PHE A 17 62.33 -15.76 -0.02
CA PHE A 17 62.19 -14.37 0.45
C PHE A 17 62.27 -13.35 -0.69
N ALA A 18 63.07 -13.62 -1.73
CA ALA A 18 63.17 -12.80 -2.93
C ALA A 18 61.97 -13.01 -3.87
N LYS A 19 61.44 -14.22 -4.00
CA LYS A 19 60.19 -14.52 -4.74
C LYS A 19 58.94 -14.03 -4.02
N GLY A 20 58.94 -14.01 -2.69
CA GLY A 20 57.90 -13.36 -1.87
C GLY A 20 57.93 -11.82 -1.93
N LYS A 21 58.94 -11.22 -2.59
CA LYS A 21 59.05 -9.77 -2.81
C LYS A 21 58.72 -9.32 -4.24
N ALA A 22 58.28 -10.23 -5.10
CA ALA A 22 57.69 -9.91 -6.40
C ALA A 22 56.17 -10.10 -6.35
N ILE A 23 55.49 -9.34 -5.49
CA ILE A 23 54.03 -9.17 -5.52
C ILE A 23 53.74 -7.68 -5.51
N SER A 24 53.13 -7.28 -6.63
CA SER A 24 52.42 -6.05 -6.94
C SER A 24 52.88 -4.77 -6.24
N THR A 25 53.29 -3.81 -7.06
CA THR A 25 52.84 -2.42 -6.91
C THR A 25 51.31 -2.38 -6.94
N GLU A 26 50.65 -2.90 -5.91
CA GLU A 26 49.37 -2.39 -5.50
C GLU A 26 49.67 -1.03 -4.89
N ALA A 27 49.29 0.01 -5.64
CA ALA A 27 49.07 1.31 -5.06
C ALA A 27 48.38 1.08 -3.70
N LYS A 28 48.94 1.64 -2.62
CA LYS A 28 48.17 1.82 -1.38
C LYS A 28 46.96 2.69 -1.75
N GLU A 29 45.90 2.08 -2.26
CA GLU A 29 44.59 2.70 -2.35
C GLU A 29 44.27 3.10 -0.92
N ALA A 30 44.23 4.42 -0.68
CA ALA A 30 43.71 4.96 0.56
C ALA A 30 42.35 4.29 0.78
N LYS A 31 42.23 3.46 1.83
CA LYS A 31 41.00 2.73 2.11
C LYS A 31 39.91 3.77 2.30
N ASN A 32 39.03 3.91 1.31
CA ASN A 32 38.04 4.98 1.29
C ASN A 32 37.23 4.96 2.59
N ASP A 33 37.18 6.09 3.27
CA ASP A 33 36.39 6.27 4.48
C ASP A 33 34.91 6.47 4.09
N TRP A 34 34.15 5.37 4.12
CA TRP A 34 32.73 5.34 3.81
C TRP A 34 31.84 5.77 4.99
N THR A 35 32.41 6.30 6.08
CA THR A 35 31.61 6.71 7.25
C THR A 35 30.70 7.90 6.97
N ALA A 36 31.01 8.70 5.95
CA ALA A 36 30.20 9.84 5.53
C ALA A 36 29.69 9.68 4.08
N MET A 37 28.53 10.28 3.82
CA MET A 37 27.97 10.38 2.47
C MET A 37 28.67 11.49 1.67
N CYS A 38 28.55 11.45 0.34
CA CYS A 38 29.15 12.43 -0.58
C CYS A 38 30.69 12.47 -0.57
N LYS A 39 31.36 11.35 -0.22
CA LYS A 39 32.83 11.27 -0.18
C LYS A 39 33.42 10.84 -1.51
N ALA A 40 32.91 9.73 -2.05
CA ALA A 40 33.30 9.18 -3.32
C ALA A 40 32.14 8.32 -3.85
N ASN A 41 31.99 8.21 -5.16
CA ASN A 41 31.10 7.21 -5.73
C ASN A 41 31.88 5.92 -5.91
N ILE A 42 31.33 4.80 -5.44
CA ILE A 42 31.81 3.47 -5.80
C ILE A 42 31.71 3.30 -7.33
N THR A 43 32.69 2.67 -7.95
CA THR A 43 32.60 2.28 -9.37
C THR A 43 31.76 1.01 -9.52
N VAL A 44 31.21 0.78 -10.73
CA VAL A 44 30.49 -0.46 -11.04
C VAL A 44 31.35 -1.70 -10.75
N LYS A 45 32.64 -1.66 -11.09
CA LYS A 45 33.59 -2.75 -10.83
C LYS A 45 33.79 -3.02 -9.33
N GLU A 46 33.88 -1.98 -8.51
CA GLU A 46 33.96 -2.13 -7.06
C GLU A 46 32.67 -2.67 -6.47
N TYR A 47 31.51 -2.27 -6.99
CA TYR A 47 30.22 -2.81 -6.57
C TYR A 47 30.13 -4.31 -6.88
N GLU A 48 30.54 -4.73 -8.09
CA GLU A 48 30.55 -6.13 -8.48
C GLU A 48 31.46 -6.99 -7.59
N LYS A 49 32.60 -6.43 -7.12
CA LYS A 49 33.50 -7.09 -6.15
C LYS A 49 32.84 -7.33 -4.78
N LEU A 50 31.74 -6.63 -4.45
CA LEU A 50 30.98 -6.88 -3.22
C LEU A 50 30.23 -8.21 -3.24
N PHE A 51 30.17 -8.93 -4.38
CA PHE A 51 29.57 -10.27 -4.45
C PHE A 51 30.64 -11.32 -4.77
N PRO A 52 30.49 -12.57 -4.32
CA PRO A 52 31.41 -13.64 -4.70
C PRO A 52 31.50 -13.76 -6.23
N LYS A 53 32.72 -13.85 -6.76
CA LYS A 53 32.94 -14.22 -8.17
C LYS A 53 32.26 -15.59 -8.40
N HIS A 54 31.45 -15.70 -9.45
CA HIS A 54 30.69 -16.92 -9.81
C HIS A 54 29.51 -17.30 -8.89
N ALA A 55 28.96 -16.36 -8.11
CA ALA A 55 27.64 -16.58 -7.52
C ALA A 55 26.57 -16.58 -8.63
N ASP A 56 26.21 -17.76 -9.11
CA ASP A 56 25.17 -17.99 -10.11
C ASP A 56 23.81 -18.28 -9.46
N LYS A 57 23.70 -18.10 -8.14
CA LYS A 57 22.45 -18.23 -7.38
C LYS A 57 21.89 -16.86 -7.01
N TYR A 58 20.57 -16.77 -6.96
CA TYR A 58 19.83 -15.53 -6.74
C TYR A 58 18.80 -15.64 -5.62
N LEU A 59 18.40 -14.48 -5.08
CA LEU A 59 17.42 -14.32 -4.01
C LEU A 59 16.48 -13.14 -4.33
N PHE A 60 15.17 -13.33 -4.18
CA PHE A 60 14.18 -12.27 -4.31
C PHE A 60 12.99 -12.46 -3.35
N ALA A 61 12.20 -11.41 -3.15
CA ALA A 61 11.01 -11.44 -2.30
C ALA A 61 9.73 -11.45 -3.15
N SER A 62 8.75 -12.28 -2.77
CA SER A 62 7.47 -12.50 -3.47
C SER A 62 6.47 -11.34 -3.31
N TRP A 63 6.32 -10.79 -2.10
CA TRP A 63 5.29 -9.79 -1.76
C TRP A 63 5.88 -8.48 -1.25
N THR A 64 5.99 -7.46 -2.10
CA THR A 64 6.37 -6.12 -1.58
C THR A 64 5.59 -5.02 -2.26
N TYR A 65 4.83 -4.28 -1.46
CA TYR A 65 4.18 -3.04 -1.88
C TYR A 65 5.21 -2.00 -2.32
N CYS A 66 4.85 -1.20 -3.33
CA CYS A 66 5.59 0.00 -3.68
C CYS A 66 5.33 1.09 -2.63
N GLY A 67 6.04 0.98 -1.50
CA GLY A 67 6.16 2.06 -0.51
C GLY A 67 7.24 3.05 -0.93
N GLY A 68 7.32 4.19 -0.23
CA GLY A 68 8.31 5.22 -0.51
C GLY A 68 9.77 4.73 -0.43
N ILE A 69 10.70 5.56 -0.91
CA ILE A 69 12.12 5.25 -1.11
C ILE A 69 12.77 4.43 0.02
N SER A 70 12.54 4.83 1.27
CA SER A 70 13.15 4.21 2.45
C SER A 70 12.61 2.81 2.76
N ASN A 71 11.39 2.48 2.34
CA ASN A 71 10.90 1.10 2.38
C ASN A 71 11.55 0.23 1.31
N GLN A 72 11.89 0.81 0.16
CA GLN A 72 12.64 0.13 -0.89
C GLN A 72 14.08 -0.12 -0.46
N MET A 73 14.73 0.85 0.19
CA MET A 73 16.07 0.69 0.76
C MET A 73 16.15 -0.48 1.74
N TRP A 74 15.14 -0.64 2.61
CA TRP A 74 15.02 -1.82 3.49
C TRP A 74 15.00 -3.13 2.73
N ARG A 75 14.11 -3.25 1.74
CA ARG A 75 14.03 -4.45 0.90
C ARG A 75 15.38 -4.78 0.27
N PHE A 76 16.02 -3.78 -0.33
CA PHE A 76 17.28 -3.93 -1.05
C PHE A 76 18.42 -4.38 -0.16
N VAL A 77 18.61 -3.70 0.97
CA VAL A 77 19.74 -3.99 1.86
C VAL A 77 19.52 -5.26 2.66
N SER A 78 18.28 -5.59 3.03
CA SER A 78 17.98 -6.86 3.70
C SER A 78 18.20 -8.05 2.76
N LEU A 79 17.76 -7.97 1.51
CA LEU A 79 18.07 -9.01 0.51
C LEU A 79 19.57 -9.10 0.21
N TYR A 80 20.27 -7.96 0.19
CA TYR A 80 21.74 -7.94 0.10
C TYR A 80 22.38 -8.69 1.28
N GLY A 81 22.01 -8.37 2.52
CA GLY A 81 22.58 -8.99 3.71
C GLY A 81 22.31 -10.50 3.81
N ILE A 82 21.07 -10.91 3.55
CA ILE A 82 20.69 -12.33 3.49
C ILE A 82 21.44 -13.03 2.35
N GLY A 83 21.37 -12.48 1.14
CA GLY A 83 22.00 -13.06 -0.05
C GLY A 83 23.51 -13.22 0.13
N LYS A 84 24.19 -12.19 0.65
CA LYS A 84 25.63 -12.20 0.91
C LYS A 84 26.02 -13.29 1.92
N ARG A 85 25.21 -13.55 2.95
CA ARG A 85 25.45 -14.64 3.93
C ARG A 85 25.39 -16.02 3.29
N TYR A 86 24.57 -16.22 2.25
CA TYR A 86 24.34 -17.52 1.61
C TYR A 86 24.85 -17.61 0.16
N GLY A 87 25.68 -16.67 -0.28
CA GLY A 87 26.25 -16.68 -1.64
C GLY A 87 25.22 -16.47 -2.75
N ARG A 88 24.10 -15.78 -2.47
CA ARG A 88 23.03 -15.47 -3.44
C ARG A 88 23.02 -13.98 -3.78
N LYS A 89 22.87 -13.63 -5.06
CA LYS A 89 22.74 -12.24 -5.52
C LYS A 89 21.28 -11.77 -5.42
N PRO A 90 21.00 -10.58 -4.88
CA PRO A 90 19.64 -10.06 -4.85
C PRO A 90 19.17 -9.71 -6.26
N ILE A 91 17.97 -10.15 -6.62
CA ILE A 91 17.24 -9.77 -7.84
C ILE A 91 15.81 -9.37 -7.47
N TYR A 92 15.11 -8.79 -8.43
CA TYR A 92 13.79 -8.19 -8.21
C TYR A 92 12.87 -8.55 -9.36
N THR A 93 11.58 -8.59 -9.13
CA THR A 93 10.59 -8.80 -10.18
C THR A 93 10.22 -7.48 -10.84
N GLU A 94 9.76 -7.48 -12.09
CA GLU A 94 9.32 -6.25 -12.77
C GLU A 94 8.24 -5.47 -11.98
N LYS A 95 7.33 -6.18 -11.32
CA LYS A 95 6.30 -5.60 -10.43
C LYS A 95 6.92 -4.75 -9.29
N GLN A 96 8.17 -5.03 -8.92
CA GLN A 96 8.91 -4.35 -7.86
C GLN A 96 9.69 -3.11 -8.32
N ASN A 97 9.66 -2.78 -9.61
CA ASN A 97 10.31 -1.59 -10.18
C ASN A 97 9.57 -0.29 -9.83
N CYS A 98 8.33 -0.33 -9.34
CA CYS A 98 7.61 0.80 -8.71
C CYS A 98 7.60 2.14 -9.50
N ARG A 99 7.86 2.11 -10.81
CA ARG A 99 7.87 3.32 -11.67
C ARG A 99 6.47 3.88 -11.92
N GLU A 100 5.43 3.05 -11.82
CA GLU A 100 4.09 3.39 -12.29
C GLU A 100 2.97 2.95 -11.32
N SER A 101 3.22 2.91 -10.00
CA SER A 101 2.19 2.53 -9.04
C SER A 101 1.07 3.59 -8.94
N PRO A 102 -0.22 3.19 -9.04
CA PRO A 102 -1.34 4.11 -8.90
C PRO A 102 -1.57 4.47 -7.42
N GLY A 103 -1.41 5.74 -7.06
CA GLY A 103 -1.60 6.30 -5.72
C GLY A 103 -0.99 7.71 -5.60
N ASP A 104 -0.99 8.31 -4.40
CA ASP A 104 -0.35 9.61 -4.09
C ASP A 104 1.20 9.57 -4.20
N HIS A 105 1.75 8.45 -4.66
CA HIS A 105 3.17 8.16 -4.76
C HIS A 105 3.61 7.74 -6.18
N PRO A 106 3.17 8.43 -7.25
CA PRO A 106 3.64 8.11 -8.60
C PRO A 106 5.14 8.42 -8.66
N ASN A 107 5.96 7.44 -9.07
CA ASN A 107 7.42 7.51 -9.21
C ASN A 107 8.26 7.34 -7.93
N GLU A 108 7.64 7.05 -6.78
CA GLU A 108 8.34 7.03 -5.50
C GLU A 108 8.99 5.67 -5.20
N GLY A 109 10.22 5.48 -5.70
CA GLY A 109 10.99 4.29 -5.43
C GLY A 109 12.16 4.19 -6.38
N ALA A 110 12.00 3.52 -7.52
CA ALA A 110 13.11 3.28 -8.44
C ALA A 110 13.67 4.56 -9.08
N CYS A 111 12.84 5.55 -9.44
CA CYS A 111 13.33 6.80 -10.02
C CYS A 111 14.14 7.62 -8.99
N GLU A 112 13.68 7.68 -7.75
CA GLU A 112 14.42 8.36 -6.67
C GLU A 112 15.69 7.60 -6.26
N MET A 113 15.73 6.26 -6.36
CA MET A 113 16.98 5.51 -6.19
C MET A 113 18.01 5.86 -7.26
N VAL A 114 17.59 6.14 -8.50
CA VAL A 114 18.49 6.59 -9.57
C VAL A 114 19.07 7.95 -9.25
N GLU A 115 18.27 8.86 -8.69
CA GLU A 115 18.72 10.19 -8.29
C GLU A 115 19.65 10.15 -7.06
N LEU A 116 19.25 9.43 -6.01
CA LEU A 116 20.01 9.33 -4.76
C LEU A 116 21.26 8.47 -4.92
N PHE A 117 21.12 7.26 -5.47
CA PHE A 117 22.16 6.22 -5.47
C PHE A 117 22.36 5.67 -6.89
N PRO A 118 22.81 6.50 -7.85
CA PRO A 118 22.82 6.15 -9.29
C PRO A 118 23.61 4.89 -9.60
N VAL A 119 24.76 4.70 -8.93
CA VAL A 119 25.59 3.51 -9.14
C VAL A 119 24.82 2.27 -8.66
N PHE A 120 24.30 2.28 -7.44
CA PHE A 120 23.52 1.14 -6.94
C PHE A 120 22.29 0.86 -7.81
N ALA A 121 21.54 1.90 -8.18
CA ALA A 121 20.35 1.76 -9.00
C ALA A 121 20.63 1.08 -10.36
N SER A 122 21.80 1.35 -10.97
CA SER A 122 22.23 0.70 -12.21
C SER A 122 22.49 -0.81 -12.07
N GLN A 123 22.67 -1.30 -10.84
CA GLN A 123 23.00 -2.69 -10.54
C GLN A 123 21.79 -3.52 -10.13
N ILE A 124 20.63 -2.89 -9.97
CA ILE A 124 19.37 -3.55 -9.65
C ILE A 124 18.91 -4.32 -10.90
N LYS A 125 18.86 -5.65 -10.79
CA LYS A 125 18.39 -6.54 -11.86
C LYS A 125 16.93 -6.90 -11.64
N TYR A 126 16.11 -6.60 -12.66
CA TYR A 126 14.71 -6.99 -12.70
C TYR A 126 14.54 -8.22 -13.60
N ILE A 127 13.74 -9.19 -13.15
CA ILE A 127 13.41 -10.42 -13.86
C ILE A 127 11.89 -10.55 -14.02
N ASN A 128 11.46 -11.28 -15.03
CA ASN A 128 10.07 -11.70 -15.14
C ASN A 128 9.88 -13.02 -14.35
N PRO A 129 8.91 -13.13 -13.42
CA PRO A 129 8.70 -14.38 -12.66
C PRO A 129 8.57 -15.64 -13.52
N THR A 130 8.09 -15.53 -14.76
CA THR A 130 8.03 -16.68 -15.69
C THR A 130 9.40 -17.20 -16.11
N GLU A 131 10.44 -16.37 -16.08
CA GLU A 131 11.83 -16.75 -16.43
C GLU A 131 12.44 -17.71 -15.41
N VAL A 132 11.93 -17.74 -14.17
CA VAL A 132 12.49 -18.52 -13.06
C VAL A 132 11.59 -19.67 -12.61
N GLN A 133 10.43 -19.84 -13.25
CA GLN A 133 9.36 -20.75 -12.82
C GLN A 133 9.79 -22.22 -12.67
N ASN A 134 10.83 -22.65 -13.41
CA ASN A 134 11.27 -24.03 -13.45
C ASN A 134 12.51 -24.33 -12.56
N ASP A 135 13.05 -23.33 -11.86
CA ASP A 135 14.29 -23.48 -11.06
C ASP A 135 14.29 -22.55 -9.83
N TYR A 136 13.19 -22.56 -9.07
CA TYR A 136 13.10 -21.78 -7.84
C TYR A 136 12.62 -22.60 -6.64
N PHE A 137 13.10 -22.20 -5.47
CA PHE A 137 12.58 -22.69 -4.18
C PHE A 137 11.86 -21.55 -3.47
N PHE A 138 10.66 -21.83 -2.93
CA PHE A 138 9.85 -20.84 -2.22
C PHE A 138 9.83 -21.08 -0.72
N ILE A 139 10.24 -20.07 0.07
CA ILE A 139 10.12 -20.06 1.52
C ILE A 139 8.89 -19.24 1.94
N LYS A 140 7.87 -19.96 2.39
CA LYS A 140 6.65 -19.40 2.96
C LYS A 140 6.88 -18.85 4.37
N LYS A 141 6.21 -17.75 4.72
CA LYS A 141 6.23 -17.06 6.02
C LYS A 141 7.65 -16.72 6.52
N PHE A 142 8.53 -16.30 5.61
CA PHE A 142 9.89 -15.90 5.99
C PHE A 142 9.87 -14.66 6.92
N SER A 143 9.08 -13.65 6.55
CA SER A 143 8.80 -12.47 7.38
C SER A 143 7.31 -12.11 7.28
N PRO A 144 6.46 -12.60 8.20
CA PRO A 144 5.01 -12.45 8.10
C PRO A 144 4.54 -11.00 8.24
N ASP A 145 5.33 -10.15 8.92
CA ASP A 145 5.09 -8.72 9.06
C ASP A 145 6.25 -7.89 8.48
N CYS A 146 6.15 -6.57 8.59
CA CYS A 146 7.10 -5.64 7.99
C CYS A 146 8.50 -5.67 8.61
N CYS A 147 8.59 -6.01 9.89
CA CYS A 147 9.57 -5.43 10.80
C CYS A 147 10.16 -6.44 11.78
N SER A 148 9.56 -7.62 11.92
CA SER A 148 10.08 -8.71 12.73
C SER A 148 11.33 -9.32 12.09
N TYR A 149 12.35 -9.52 12.91
CA TYR A 149 13.52 -10.29 12.50
C TYR A 149 13.27 -11.78 12.66
N VAL A 150 13.55 -12.53 11.60
CA VAL A 150 13.63 -13.99 11.65
C VAL A 150 15.01 -14.38 11.16
N ASP A 151 15.73 -15.18 11.96
CA ASP A 151 17.03 -15.70 11.55
C ASP A 151 16.87 -16.56 10.27
N PRO A 152 17.49 -16.16 9.13
CA PRO A 152 17.38 -16.89 7.88
C PRO A 152 17.87 -18.34 7.97
N GLU A 153 18.73 -18.66 8.95
CA GLU A 153 19.28 -20.01 9.14
C GLU A 153 18.18 -21.04 9.47
N LYS A 154 17.09 -20.61 10.10
CA LYS A 154 15.92 -21.46 10.43
C LYS A 154 15.30 -22.15 9.21
N PHE A 155 15.52 -21.60 8.02
CA PHE A 155 14.97 -22.12 6.78
C PHE A 155 15.97 -22.98 5.99
N GLY A 156 17.17 -23.24 6.54
CA GLY A 156 18.16 -24.10 5.91
C GLY A 156 18.63 -23.60 4.54
N ILE A 157 18.72 -22.27 4.34
CA ILE A 157 19.03 -21.65 3.04
C ILE A 157 20.32 -22.20 2.41
N SER A 158 21.32 -22.56 3.22
CA SER A 158 22.57 -23.15 2.76
C SER A 158 22.41 -24.49 2.04
N LYS A 159 21.31 -25.22 2.28
CA LYS A 159 21.00 -26.52 1.68
C LYS A 159 20.16 -26.42 0.40
N ILE A 160 19.71 -25.21 0.04
CA ILE A 160 18.85 -24.99 -1.12
C ILE A 160 19.72 -24.97 -2.39
N ASN A 161 19.42 -25.89 -3.30
CA ASN A 161 20.24 -26.12 -4.51
C ASN A 161 19.79 -25.28 -5.70
N GLU A 162 18.52 -24.92 -5.73
CA GLU A 162 17.85 -24.15 -6.76
C GLU A 162 18.58 -22.83 -7.00
N THR A 163 18.65 -22.46 -8.28
CA THR A 163 19.30 -21.23 -8.73
C THR A 163 18.61 -20.03 -8.11
N TYR A 164 17.27 -20.02 -8.09
CA TYR A 164 16.48 -18.93 -7.57
C TYR A 164 15.87 -19.28 -6.20
N LEU A 165 15.99 -18.37 -5.24
CA LEU A 165 15.32 -18.47 -3.95
C LEU A 165 14.31 -17.34 -3.82
N GLU A 166 13.04 -17.70 -3.63
CA GLU A 166 11.97 -16.77 -3.37
C GLU A 166 11.59 -16.81 -1.89
N ILE A 167 11.52 -15.65 -1.23
CA ILE A 167 11.09 -15.54 0.17
C ILE A 167 9.79 -14.75 0.29
N GLU A 168 8.87 -15.24 1.13
CA GLU A 168 7.65 -14.51 1.52
C GLU A 168 7.96 -13.51 2.64
N SER A 169 8.03 -12.22 2.30
CA SER A 169 8.40 -11.16 3.24
C SER A 169 7.71 -9.84 2.95
N ASN A 170 7.29 -9.11 3.98
CA ASN A 170 6.87 -7.71 3.86
C ASN A 170 8.03 -6.78 4.23
N TYR A 171 8.56 -5.98 3.29
CA TYR A 171 9.60 -4.93 3.46
C TYR A 171 10.95 -5.27 4.14
N LEU A 172 11.05 -6.29 5.00
CA LEU A 172 12.27 -6.72 5.71
C LEU A 172 12.94 -5.60 6.54
N GLN A 173 12.17 -4.86 7.34
CA GLN A 173 12.61 -3.68 8.10
C GLN A 173 13.33 -4.03 9.42
N SER A 174 14.39 -4.83 9.33
CA SER A 174 15.28 -5.11 10.47
C SER A 174 16.74 -5.06 10.06
N TYR A 175 17.55 -4.26 10.78
CA TYR A 175 18.97 -4.14 10.49
C TYR A 175 19.74 -5.44 10.73
N LYS A 176 19.17 -6.35 11.53
CA LYS A 176 19.74 -7.67 11.84
C LYS A 176 19.96 -8.55 10.60
N PHE A 177 19.29 -8.26 9.48
CA PHE A 177 19.55 -8.95 8.20
C PHE A 177 20.90 -8.59 7.57
N PHE A 178 21.48 -7.44 7.93
CA PHE A 178 22.74 -6.91 7.41
C PHE A 178 23.62 -6.36 8.53
N GLU A 179 23.46 -6.91 9.73
CA GLU A 179 24.26 -6.56 10.89
C GLU A 179 25.75 -6.77 10.58
N ASN A 180 26.60 -5.88 11.11
CA ASN A 180 28.05 -5.84 10.83
C ASN A 180 28.45 -5.48 9.39
N ARG A 181 27.52 -5.03 8.54
CA ARG A 181 27.80 -4.61 7.15
C ARG A 181 27.67 -3.12 6.91
N ARG A 182 27.62 -2.30 7.97
CA ARG A 182 27.33 -0.86 7.87
C ARG A 182 28.23 -0.12 6.87
N THR A 183 29.53 -0.41 6.86
CA THR A 183 30.48 0.14 5.89
C THR A 183 30.13 -0.23 4.45
N GLU A 184 29.80 -1.50 4.18
CA GLU A 184 29.36 -1.96 2.86
C GLU A 184 28.06 -1.26 2.44
N ILE A 185 27.10 -1.13 3.35
CA ILE A 185 25.81 -0.47 3.06
C ILE A 185 26.01 1.01 2.75
N ARG A 186 26.85 1.71 3.50
CA ARG A 186 27.19 3.12 3.22
C ARG A 186 27.97 3.28 1.92
N GLN A 187 28.79 2.30 1.55
CA GLN A 187 29.47 2.28 0.26
C GLN A 187 28.47 2.08 -0.89
N ILE A 188 27.48 1.20 -0.72
CA ILE A 188 26.42 0.95 -1.69
C ILE A 188 25.51 2.19 -1.85
N PHE A 189 25.17 2.85 -0.75
CA PHE A 189 24.31 4.03 -0.72
C PHE A 189 25.08 5.36 -0.73
N GLN A 190 26.17 5.45 -1.50
CA GLN A 190 26.79 6.74 -1.76
C GLN A 190 25.90 7.62 -2.62
N ILE A 191 25.74 8.86 -2.16
CA ILE A 191 24.87 9.84 -2.80
C ILE A 191 25.48 10.32 -4.12
N GLY A 192 24.67 10.44 -5.17
CA GLY A 192 25.08 10.93 -6.47
C GLY A 192 25.78 12.29 -6.41
N HIS A 193 26.88 12.44 -7.15
CA HIS A 193 27.76 13.61 -7.12
C HIS A 193 27.03 14.94 -7.42
N GLU A 194 26.12 14.96 -8.40
CA GLU A 194 25.37 16.17 -8.75
C GLU A 194 24.39 16.59 -7.65
N LEU A 195 23.80 15.60 -6.95
CA LEU A 195 22.94 15.86 -5.80
C LEU A 195 23.77 16.38 -4.62
N CYS A 196 24.95 15.80 -4.37
CA CYS A 196 25.89 16.28 -3.35
C CYS A 196 26.29 17.74 -3.59
N LYS A 197 26.66 18.12 -4.81
CA LYS A 197 26.95 19.52 -5.16
C LYS A 197 25.79 20.46 -4.85
N THR A 198 24.58 20.06 -5.24
CA THR A 198 23.36 20.84 -5.04
C THR A 198 23.11 21.06 -3.54
N VAL A 199 23.24 20.00 -2.74
CA VAL A 199 23.07 20.05 -1.28
C VAL A 199 24.18 20.84 -0.60
N ASP A 200 25.43 20.72 -1.06
CA ASP A 200 26.57 21.49 -0.54
C ASP A 200 26.40 23.00 -0.77
N GLN A 201 25.90 23.38 -1.95
CA GLN A 201 25.54 24.77 -2.21
C GLN A 201 24.44 25.25 -1.25
N PHE A 202 23.38 24.45 -1.08
CA PHE A 202 22.30 24.79 -0.15
C PHE A 202 22.78 24.91 1.30
N LYS A 203 23.68 24.04 1.76
CA LYS A 203 24.31 24.12 3.10
C LYS A 203 25.11 25.42 3.26
N LYS A 204 25.90 25.80 2.26
CA LYS A 204 26.66 27.07 2.27
C LYS A 204 25.73 28.29 2.33
N GLU A 205 24.63 28.28 1.57
CA GLU A 205 23.66 29.38 1.60
C GLU A 205 22.91 29.48 2.94
N LEU A 206 22.51 28.33 3.51
CA LEU A 206 21.74 28.26 4.74
C LEU A 206 22.58 28.56 5.98
N PHE A 207 23.74 27.90 6.11
CA PHE A 207 24.58 27.99 7.31
C PHE A 207 25.61 29.11 7.22
N ARG A 208 26.03 29.50 6.00
CA ARG A 208 27.14 30.43 5.77
C ARG A 208 28.37 30.00 6.56
N ASP A 209 28.87 30.85 7.44
CA ASP A 209 30.05 30.58 8.27
C ASP A 209 29.72 29.90 9.61
N ASP A 210 28.48 29.44 9.82
CA ASP A 210 28.08 28.80 11.07
C ASP A 210 28.71 27.41 11.28
N GLN A 211 29.72 27.34 12.14
CA GLN A 211 30.43 26.11 12.55
C GLN A 211 29.83 25.41 13.78
N SER A 212 28.64 25.83 14.25
CA SER A 212 27.96 25.15 15.36
C SER A 212 27.64 23.69 15.04
N HIS A 213 27.52 22.87 16.09
CA HIS A 213 26.97 21.52 15.99
C HIS A 213 25.51 21.58 15.52
N LYS A 214 25.20 20.92 14.41
CA LYS A 214 23.87 20.89 13.80
C LYS A 214 23.05 19.74 14.40
N PHE A 215 22.25 20.07 15.40
CA PHE A 215 21.27 19.14 15.98
C PHE A 215 19.98 19.16 15.16
N CYS A 216 19.77 18.13 14.35
CA CYS A 216 18.63 18.04 13.46
C CYS A 216 17.42 17.37 14.13
N VAL A 217 16.23 17.82 13.75
CA VAL A 217 14.95 17.27 14.23
C VAL A 217 14.10 16.93 13.03
N HIS A 218 13.80 15.65 12.83
CA HIS A 218 12.97 15.21 11.72
C HIS A 218 11.54 14.90 12.19
N ILE A 219 10.55 15.54 11.55
CA ILE A 219 9.13 15.29 11.79
C ILE A 219 8.51 14.40 10.71
N ARG A 220 7.51 13.60 11.09
CA ARG A 220 6.69 12.80 10.19
C ARG A 220 5.22 12.92 10.59
N ARG A 221 4.43 13.65 9.79
CA ARG A 221 2.99 13.78 9.98
C ARG A 221 2.23 13.22 8.79
N GLY A 222 1.77 14.01 7.81
CA GLY A 222 1.09 13.51 6.62
C GLY A 222 0.07 12.38 6.89
N ASP A 223 0.24 11.26 6.17
CA ASP A 223 -0.50 10.00 6.33
C ASP A 223 -0.41 9.38 7.74
N PHE A 224 0.65 9.64 8.51
CA PHE A 224 0.79 9.12 9.88
C PHE A 224 -0.27 9.70 10.82
N ILE A 225 -0.84 10.88 10.53
CA ILE A 225 -1.93 11.47 11.33
C ILE A 225 -3.14 10.53 11.36
N SER A 226 -3.46 9.91 10.22
CA SER A 226 -4.60 9.00 10.12
C SER A 226 -4.40 7.67 10.86
N LEU A 227 -3.13 7.33 11.15
CA LEU A 227 -2.71 6.11 11.82
C LEU A 227 -2.41 6.34 13.31
N GLY A 228 -2.43 7.58 13.80
CA GLY A 228 -2.05 7.94 15.17
C GLY A 228 -0.54 7.87 15.45
N LEU A 229 0.27 7.73 14.40
CA LEU A 229 1.72 7.54 14.47
C LEU A 229 2.51 8.84 14.27
N GLU A 230 1.81 9.95 14.08
CA GLU A 230 2.43 11.22 13.73
C GLU A 230 3.31 11.77 14.84
N THR A 231 4.31 12.55 14.44
CA THR A 231 5.05 13.43 15.35
C THR A 231 4.11 14.25 16.23
N LYS A 232 4.31 14.15 17.55
CA LYS A 232 3.58 14.93 18.56
C LYS A 232 4.38 16.16 18.98
N LYS A 233 3.68 17.27 19.19
CA LYS A 233 4.27 18.59 19.50
C LYS A 233 5.02 18.57 20.84
N ASP A 234 4.34 18.13 21.89
CA ASP A 234 4.86 18.00 23.27
C ASP A 234 6.14 17.17 23.35
N PHE A 235 6.14 15.98 22.74
CA PHE A 235 7.32 15.13 22.65
C PHE A 235 8.46 15.83 21.91
N THR A 236 8.16 16.51 20.79
CA THR A 236 9.17 17.16 19.95
C THR A 236 9.86 18.30 20.70
N GLU A 237 9.10 19.21 21.30
CA GLU A 237 9.64 20.36 22.05
C GLU A 237 10.49 19.90 23.22
N LYS A 238 9.99 18.95 24.02
CA LYS A 238 10.73 18.40 25.17
C LYS A 238 11.93 17.56 24.75
N GLY A 239 11.81 16.82 23.65
CA GLY A 239 12.92 16.04 23.06
C GLY A 239 14.05 16.93 22.55
N ILE A 240 13.73 18.11 22.00
CA ILE A 240 14.73 19.11 21.60
C ILE A 240 15.51 19.63 22.82
N GLU A 241 14.81 19.99 23.90
CA GLU A 241 15.45 20.43 25.15
C GLU A 241 16.35 19.33 25.75
N PHE A 242 15.85 18.09 25.81
CA PHE A 242 16.62 16.94 26.30
C PHE A 242 17.87 16.67 25.45
N GLY A 243 17.71 16.67 24.13
CA GLY A 243 18.81 16.48 23.18
C GLY A 243 19.88 17.54 23.34
N PHE A 244 19.50 18.81 23.49
CA PHE A 244 20.43 19.89 23.78
C PHE A 244 21.25 19.63 25.04
N HIS A 245 20.61 19.33 26.17
CA HIS A 245 21.31 19.10 27.43
C HIS A 245 22.24 17.87 27.36
N SER A 246 21.82 16.82 26.66
CA SER A 246 22.64 15.62 26.46
C SER A 246 23.85 15.89 25.57
N LEU A 247 23.66 16.61 24.47
CA LEU A 247 24.75 17.01 23.57
C LEU A 247 25.69 18.00 24.24
N LYS A 248 25.19 18.95 25.04
CA LYS A 248 26.02 19.94 25.73
C LYS A 248 26.98 19.31 26.74
N LYS A 249 26.55 18.24 27.43
CA LYS A 249 27.43 17.41 28.29
C LYS A 249 28.56 16.75 27.51
N THR A 250 28.29 16.39 26.25
CA THR A 250 29.23 15.66 25.38
C THR A 250 30.20 16.61 24.66
N PHE A 251 29.71 17.79 24.25
CA PHE A 251 30.43 18.73 23.38
C PHE A 251 30.68 20.10 24.05
N ASN A 252 30.98 20.11 25.35
CA ASN A 252 31.04 21.25 26.29
C ASN A 252 31.22 22.68 25.68
N ASN A 253 32.16 22.89 24.76
CA ASN A 253 32.51 24.20 24.21
C ASN A 253 31.92 24.53 22.82
N THR A 254 31.29 23.59 22.12
CA THR A 254 30.73 23.83 20.78
C THR A 254 29.33 24.48 20.89
N PRO A 255 29.05 25.59 20.18
CA PRO A 255 27.68 26.10 20.03
C PRO A 255 26.80 25.06 19.34
N ILE A 256 25.52 24.98 19.73
CA ILE A 256 24.58 24.03 19.12
C ILE A 256 23.48 24.82 18.41
N SER A 257 23.30 24.57 17.13
CA SER A 257 22.17 25.07 16.35
C SER A 257 21.19 23.94 16.07
N VAL A 258 19.89 24.24 16.11
CA VAL A 258 18.84 23.26 15.79
C VAL A 258 18.39 23.42 14.34
N VAL A 259 18.18 22.31 13.63
CA VAL A 259 17.70 22.30 12.24
C VAL A 259 16.39 21.51 12.17
N LEU A 260 15.30 22.19 11.80
CA LEU A 260 13.96 21.62 11.78
C LEU A 260 13.60 21.09 10.40
N MET A 261 13.45 19.77 10.27
CA MET A 261 13.27 19.07 8.99
C MET A 261 11.93 18.35 8.92
N GLY A 262 11.36 18.30 7.72
CA GLY A 262 10.08 17.65 7.43
C GLY A 262 9.16 18.49 6.54
N LYS A 263 8.10 17.82 6.04
CA LYS A 263 7.18 18.34 5.02
C LYS A 263 6.28 19.46 5.57
N GLU A 264 5.72 19.29 6.76
CA GLU A 264 4.74 20.21 7.33
C GLU A 264 5.39 21.44 8.01
N LYS A 265 5.80 22.42 7.20
CA LYS A 265 6.48 23.64 7.69
C LYS A 265 5.67 24.46 8.69
N ASP A 266 4.34 24.46 8.59
CA ASP A 266 3.49 25.17 9.56
C ASP A 266 3.54 24.56 10.95
N PHE A 267 3.64 23.23 11.05
CA PHE A 267 3.85 22.56 12.34
C PHE A 267 5.22 22.91 12.93
N LEU A 268 6.27 22.94 12.10
CA LEU A 268 7.62 23.30 12.55
C LEU A 268 7.68 24.75 13.08
N LYS A 269 6.96 25.67 12.43
CA LYS A 269 6.86 27.08 12.88
C LYS A 269 6.08 27.22 14.19
N ASP A 270 5.14 26.32 14.46
CA ASP A 270 4.32 26.29 15.67
C ASP A 270 5.07 25.69 16.88
N LEU A 271 6.25 25.08 16.68
CA LEU A 271 7.07 24.56 17.78
C LEU A 271 7.63 25.70 18.64
N THR A 272 7.47 25.56 19.95
CA THR A 272 8.01 26.46 20.96
C THR A 272 9.43 26.02 21.30
N ILE A 273 10.41 26.62 20.63
CA ILE A 273 11.83 26.34 20.89
C ILE A 273 12.42 27.43 21.78
N ASN A 274 13.03 27.01 22.90
CA ASN A 274 13.76 27.93 23.76
C ASN A 274 15.04 28.44 23.06
N GLN A 275 14.94 29.61 22.44
CA GLN A 275 16.04 30.22 21.68
C GLN A 275 17.27 30.55 22.55
N LYS A 276 17.16 30.58 23.88
CA LYS A 276 18.32 30.79 24.77
C LYS A 276 19.25 29.59 24.83
N LEU A 277 18.76 28.39 24.48
CA LEU A 277 19.58 27.17 24.48
C LEU A 277 20.45 27.10 23.21
N PHE A 278 19.92 27.54 22.07
CA PHE A 278 20.56 27.32 20.77
C PHE A 278 21.20 28.58 20.22
N SER A 279 22.33 28.44 19.54
CA SER A 279 22.94 29.57 18.82
C SER A 279 22.04 30.07 17.69
N LYS A 280 21.44 29.15 16.93
CA LYS A 280 20.51 29.43 15.84
C LYS A 280 19.47 28.33 15.71
N VAL A 281 18.31 28.71 15.18
CA VAL A 281 17.22 27.81 14.79
C VAL A 281 17.05 27.93 13.27
N TYR A 282 17.32 26.84 12.56
CA TYR A 282 17.20 26.77 11.11
C TYR A 282 15.91 26.08 10.71
N LEU A 283 15.18 26.71 9.78
CA LEU A 283 14.05 26.11 9.08
C LEU A 283 14.35 26.09 7.58
N PRO A 284 14.96 25.00 7.06
CA PRO A 284 15.24 24.86 5.64
C PRO A 284 13.98 25.04 4.78
N LYS A 285 14.14 25.69 3.63
CA LYS A 285 13.10 25.80 2.60
C LYS A 285 12.67 24.40 2.12
N SER A 286 11.48 24.31 1.52
CA SER A 286 11.03 23.06 0.92
C SER A 286 11.94 22.69 -0.24
N MET A 287 12.33 21.43 -0.32
CA MET A 287 13.16 20.87 -1.39
C MET A 287 12.60 19.50 -1.82
N PRO A 288 12.97 18.99 -3.01
CA PRO A 288 12.63 17.62 -3.41
C PRO A 288 13.11 16.62 -2.37
N ARG A 289 12.44 15.48 -2.24
CA ARG A 289 12.73 14.51 -1.17
C ARG A 289 14.13 13.91 -1.26
N ALA A 290 14.67 13.72 -2.46
CA ALA A 290 16.04 13.27 -2.64
C ALA A 290 17.02 14.30 -2.04
N ASN A 291 16.83 15.59 -2.34
CA ASN A 291 17.60 16.68 -1.74
C ASN A 291 17.42 16.76 -0.23
N ASP A 292 16.19 16.61 0.29
CA ASP A 292 15.92 16.66 1.74
C ASP A 292 16.63 15.51 2.48
N PHE A 293 16.62 14.32 1.89
CA PHE A 293 17.32 13.13 2.41
C PHE A 293 18.84 13.33 2.40
N ALA A 294 19.39 13.79 1.27
CA ALA A 294 20.81 14.05 1.10
C ALA A 294 21.31 15.21 1.98
N PHE A 295 20.48 16.23 2.17
CA PHE A 295 20.73 17.31 3.11
C PHE A 295 20.78 16.78 4.53
N ALA A 296 19.75 16.07 4.98
CA ALA A 296 19.68 15.56 6.35
C ALA A 296 20.83 14.60 6.69
N THR A 297 21.25 13.76 5.75
CA THR A 297 22.36 12.81 5.95
C THR A 297 23.74 13.47 5.98
N THR A 298 23.91 14.65 5.40
CA THR A 298 25.22 15.33 5.26
C THR A 298 25.35 16.65 6.02
N ALA A 299 24.25 17.22 6.49
CA ALA A 299 24.22 18.48 7.23
C ALA A 299 24.15 18.29 8.75
N CYS A 300 23.65 17.13 9.20
CA CYS A 300 23.35 16.88 10.60
C CYS A 300 24.54 16.22 11.31
N ASP A 301 24.86 16.72 12.51
CA ASP A 301 25.86 16.10 13.40
C ASP A 301 25.17 15.19 14.43
N SER A 302 23.90 15.44 14.72
CA SER A 302 23.04 14.61 15.59
C SER A 302 21.60 14.71 15.13
N LEU A 303 20.78 13.70 15.43
CA LEU A 303 19.40 13.63 14.95
C LEU A 303 18.42 13.24 16.05
N LEU A 304 17.27 13.91 16.08
CA LEU A 304 16.08 13.49 16.81
C LEU A 304 15.03 12.95 15.83
N ILE A 305 14.73 11.66 15.92
CA ILE A 305 13.64 10.99 15.22
C ILE A 305 12.37 11.09 16.06
N THR A 306 11.44 11.95 15.65
CA THR A 306 10.24 12.23 16.45
C THR A 306 9.09 11.24 16.26
N ALA A 307 9.13 10.47 15.17
CA ALA A 307 8.17 9.41 14.86
C ALA A 307 8.93 8.14 14.49
N GLN A 308 8.87 7.14 15.38
CA GLN A 308 9.68 5.93 15.33
C GLN A 308 9.42 5.03 14.13
N SER A 309 8.19 4.98 13.63
CA SER A 309 7.84 4.20 12.44
C SER A 309 8.25 4.89 11.12
N SER A 310 8.93 6.05 11.18
CA SER A 310 9.45 6.72 10.00
C SER A 310 10.70 6.04 9.48
N THR A 311 10.54 5.16 8.49
CA THR A 311 11.68 4.52 7.79
C THR A 311 12.59 5.55 7.12
N TYR A 312 12.04 6.70 6.70
CA TYR A 312 12.81 7.82 6.14
C TYR A 312 13.80 8.41 7.16
N ALA A 313 13.33 8.74 8.35
CA ALA A 313 14.20 9.24 9.43
C ALA A 313 15.20 8.19 9.92
N TRP A 314 14.79 6.92 9.95
CA TRP A 314 15.66 5.80 10.31
C TRP A 314 16.85 5.69 9.36
N TRP A 315 16.61 5.75 8.04
CA TRP A 315 17.69 5.68 7.05
C TRP A 315 18.59 6.91 7.05
N ILE A 316 18.07 8.10 7.36
CA ILE A 316 18.90 9.27 7.62
C ILE A 316 19.89 8.96 8.75
N ALA A 317 19.39 8.53 9.91
CA ALA A 317 20.24 8.20 11.06
C ALA A 317 21.26 7.09 10.78
N TYR A 318 20.88 6.05 10.04
CA TYR A 318 21.78 4.94 9.73
C TYR A 318 22.97 5.37 8.87
N LEU A 319 22.73 6.26 7.90
CA LEU A 319 23.74 6.75 6.96
C LEU A 319 24.58 7.92 7.49
N MET A 320 24.13 8.62 8.54
CA MET A 320 24.93 9.63 9.25
C MET A 320 26.23 9.02 9.81
N PRO A 321 27.29 9.84 10.03
CA PRO A 321 28.58 9.38 10.58
C PRO A 321 28.49 8.57 11.89
N ASP A 322 29.50 7.74 12.16
CA ASP A 322 29.50 6.84 13.34
C ASP A 322 29.57 7.59 14.68
N ASN A 323 30.11 8.81 14.69
CA ASN A 323 30.14 9.65 15.89
C ASN A 323 28.84 10.45 16.10
N SER A 324 27.85 10.34 15.22
CA SER A 324 26.58 11.05 15.37
C SER A 324 25.74 10.48 16.50
N THR A 325 25.23 11.36 17.35
CA THR A 325 24.29 10.97 18.40
C THR A 325 22.86 10.96 17.85
N ILE A 326 22.18 9.82 17.95
CA ILE A 326 20.80 9.64 17.47
C ILE A 326 19.87 9.45 18.66
N PHE A 327 18.91 10.35 18.80
CA PHE A 327 17.79 10.24 19.74
C PHE A 327 16.54 9.82 18.98
N TYR A 328 15.69 8.99 19.57
CA TYR A 328 14.42 8.63 18.93
C TYR A 328 13.30 8.42 19.94
N ASN A 329 12.08 8.72 19.51
CA ASN A 329 10.87 8.42 20.27
C ASN A 329 10.73 6.90 20.45
N SER A 330 10.78 6.40 21.68
CA SER A 330 10.69 4.97 21.97
C SER A 330 9.29 4.50 22.35
N LYS A 331 8.28 5.38 22.21
CA LYS A 331 6.88 5.03 22.43
C LYS A 331 6.31 4.25 21.25
N PHE A 332 6.48 2.93 21.25
CA PHE A 332 5.95 2.06 20.20
C PHE A 332 4.43 1.92 20.29
N ASP A 333 3.73 2.09 19.16
CA ASP A 333 2.29 1.88 19.05
C ASP A 333 1.99 0.41 18.76
N LYS A 334 0.93 -0.16 19.35
CA LYS A 334 0.49 -1.53 19.07
C LYS A 334 0.04 -1.73 17.62
N ALA A 335 -0.29 -0.65 16.91
CA ALA A 335 -0.73 -0.69 15.52
C ALA A 335 0.41 -0.98 14.51
N VAL A 336 1.69 -0.83 14.90
CA VAL A 336 2.84 -1.10 14.02
C VAL A 336 3.86 -1.96 14.75
N PRO A 337 4.36 -3.07 14.18
CA PRO A 337 5.23 -4.02 14.86
C PRO A 337 6.69 -3.56 15.03
N HIS A 338 6.97 -2.25 15.00
CA HIS A 338 8.29 -1.74 15.34
C HIS A 338 8.51 -1.84 16.86
N THR A 339 9.67 -2.31 17.25
CA THR A 339 10.10 -2.44 18.65
C THR A 339 11.52 -1.90 18.83
N ARG A 340 12.05 -1.95 20.06
CA ARG A 340 13.44 -1.58 20.35
C ARG A 340 14.46 -2.30 19.46
N ASP A 341 14.14 -3.54 19.08
CA ASP A 341 14.99 -4.43 18.28
C ASP A 341 15.18 -3.95 16.83
N ASN A 342 14.36 -3.00 16.35
CA ASN A 342 14.50 -2.40 15.02
C ASN A 342 15.51 -1.25 14.97
N PHE A 343 15.99 -0.78 16.11
CA PHE A 343 16.90 0.36 16.23
C PHE A 343 18.27 -0.12 16.70
N LEU A 344 19.32 0.59 16.29
CA LEU A 344 20.68 0.21 16.66
C LEU A 344 20.88 0.32 18.18
N PRO A 345 21.71 -0.56 18.79
CA PRO A 345 21.92 -0.56 20.23
C PRO A 345 22.45 0.77 20.77
N GLU A 346 23.29 1.46 20.01
CA GLU A 346 23.91 2.73 20.39
C GLU A 346 22.99 3.95 20.27
N TRP A 347 21.83 3.82 19.62
CA TRP A 347 20.86 4.92 19.52
C TRP A 347 20.12 5.10 20.84
N VAL A 348 19.88 6.35 21.23
CA VAL A 348 19.33 6.71 22.54
C VAL A 348 17.79 6.71 22.49
N PRO A 349 17.11 5.72 23.12
CA PRO A 349 15.66 5.70 23.21
C PRO A 349 15.19 6.74 24.23
N ILE A 350 14.31 7.64 23.81
CA ILE A 350 13.70 8.62 24.72
C ILE A 350 12.18 8.53 24.66
N GLU A 351 11.49 8.78 25.76
CA GLU A 351 10.03 8.77 25.84
C GLU A 351 9.53 9.93 26.70
N LEU A 352 8.38 10.50 26.33
CA LEU A 352 7.68 11.49 27.15
C LEU A 352 6.83 10.78 28.21
N VAL A 353 7.27 10.85 29.46
CA VAL A 353 6.60 10.27 30.63
C VAL A 353 6.27 11.40 31.60
N ASN A 354 4.96 11.57 31.90
CA ASN A 354 4.48 12.60 32.83
C ASN A 354 5.01 14.02 32.53
N GLY A 355 5.10 14.39 31.25
CA GLY A 355 5.56 15.70 30.80
C GLY A 355 7.09 15.88 30.75
N ASN A 356 7.87 14.86 31.13
CA ASN A 356 9.33 14.88 31.11
C ASN A 356 9.88 13.83 30.15
N ILE A 357 11.02 14.12 29.52
CA ILE A 357 11.72 13.14 28.68
C ILE A 357 12.58 12.25 29.57
N MET A 358 12.38 10.94 29.44
CA MET A 358 13.15 9.90 30.12
C MET A 358 13.86 9.04 29.07
N VAL A 359 15.06 8.56 29.41
CA VAL A 359 15.72 7.51 28.61
C VAL A 359 15.04 6.18 28.97
N SER A 360 14.53 5.48 27.97
CA SER A 360 13.84 4.21 28.20
C SER A 360 14.87 3.11 28.48
N ASN A 361 14.79 2.48 29.65
CA ASN A 361 15.58 1.28 30.00
C ASN A 361 15.04 0.07 29.23
N GLY A 362 15.26 0.02 27.91
CA GLY A 362 15.06 -1.20 27.13
C GLY A 362 16.12 -2.22 27.53
N GLN A 363 15.70 -3.44 27.90
CA GLN A 363 16.58 -4.58 28.20
C GLN A 363 17.81 -4.58 27.30
N GLN A 364 19.00 -4.44 27.88
CA GLN A 364 20.25 -4.74 27.17
C GLN A 364 20.16 -6.19 26.68
N PRO A 365 20.32 -6.47 25.38
CA PRO A 365 20.64 -7.82 24.95
C PRO A 365 21.94 -8.22 25.63
N LYS A 366 21.97 -9.37 26.31
CA LYS A 366 23.25 -9.99 26.70
C LYS A 366 24.14 -10.06 25.46
N PRO A 367 25.40 -9.62 25.50
CA PRO A 367 26.30 -9.78 24.38
C PRO A 367 26.34 -11.26 23.99
N SER A 368 26.02 -11.56 22.74
CA SER A 368 26.20 -12.87 22.15
C SER A 368 27.70 -13.11 21.99
N HIS A 369 28.34 -13.60 23.04
CA HIS A 369 29.63 -14.25 22.92
C HIS A 369 29.43 -15.60 22.21
N THR A 370 29.47 -15.59 20.87
CA THR A 370 29.85 -16.77 20.09
C THR A 370 31.36 -16.70 19.85
N GLN A 371 32.12 -16.98 20.90
CA GLN A 371 33.45 -17.57 20.76
C GLN A 371 33.33 -19.02 21.22
N PHE A 372 33.47 -19.96 20.28
CA PHE A 372 33.69 -21.36 20.63
C PHE A 372 35.15 -21.55 21.10
N PRO A 373 35.40 -22.49 22.03
CA PRO A 373 36.45 -22.37 23.05
C PRO A 373 37.70 -23.20 22.74
N PRO A 374 38.76 -23.07 23.57
CA PRO A 374 39.59 -24.21 23.95
C PRO A 374 39.24 -24.70 25.37
N GLN A 375 39.37 -26.00 25.52
CA GLN A 375 39.09 -26.83 26.71
C GLN A 375 39.96 -26.45 27.92
N GLU A 376 39.42 -26.55 29.15
CA GLU A 376 39.80 -27.57 30.15
C GLU A 376 39.21 -27.32 31.56
N GLU A 377 38.84 -28.45 32.19
CA GLU A 377 38.76 -28.81 33.62
C GLU A 377 37.70 -28.27 34.62
N LYS A 378 36.80 -29.21 34.97
CA LYS A 378 36.39 -29.71 36.30
C LYS A 378 36.18 -28.73 37.48
N HIS A 379 34.95 -28.69 38.03
CA HIS A 379 34.54 -29.48 39.22
C HIS A 379 33.15 -29.09 39.78
N ASN A 380 32.32 -30.12 39.98
CA ASN A 380 31.44 -30.46 41.12
C ASN A 380 30.49 -29.47 41.84
N HIS A 381 29.23 -29.96 41.88
CA HIS A 381 28.30 -30.12 43.01
C HIS A 381 27.47 -28.94 43.56
N ASN A 382 26.14 -29.19 43.56
CA ASN A 382 25.14 -29.12 44.65
C ASN A 382 25.13 -27.86 45.57
N ASP A 383 24.01 -27.23 45.95
CA ASP A 383 22.78 -27.82 46.50
C ASP A 383 21.63 -26.78 46.56
N LEU A 384 20.41 -27.32 46.69
CA LEU A 384 19.17 -26.63 47.09
C LEU A 384 19.26 -26.05 48.52
N ASN A 385 18.58 -24.93 48.80
CA ASN A 385 17.35 -24.94 49.64
C ASN A 385 16.83 -23.54 50.05
N CYS A 386 15.54 -23.35 49.77
CA CYS A 386 14.44 -22.92 50.63
C CYS A 386 14.53 -21.71 51.60
N ALA A 387 13.62 -20.76 51.29
CA ALA A 387 12.45 -20.35 52.09
C ALA A 387 12.61 -19.30 53.22
N GLY A 388 11.69 -18.31 53.21
CA GLY A 388 11.30 -17.59 54.43
C GLY A 388 10.63 -16.21 54.27
N SER A 389 9.30 -16.20 54.06
CA SER A 389 8.26 -15.19 54.43
C SER A 389 8.32 -13.74 53.90
N LEU A 390 7.32 -13.23 53.14
CA LEU A 390 5.94 -12.78 53.50
C LEU A 390 5.93 -11.54 54.42
N CYS A 391 5.15 -10.47 54.24
CA CYS A 391 3.98 -10.20 53.39
C CYS A 391 3.61 -8.70 53.48
N GLN A 392 3.06 -8.09 52.41
CA GLN A 392 1.78 -7.34 52.43
C GLN A 392 1.49 -6.74 51.04
N ASP A 393 0.59 -7.38 50.29
CA ASP A 393 -0.17 -6.77 49.20
C ASP A 393 -1.61 -7.29 49.27
N VAL A 394 -2.51 -6.45 49.78
CA VAL A 394 -3.96 -6.69 49.81
C VAL A 394 -4.55 -5.92 48.64
N GLY A 395 -4.64 -6.56 47.48
CA GLY A 395 -5.26 -5.97 46.28
C GLY A 395 -5.70 -6.96 45.20
N LEU A 396 -5.35 -8.24 45.29
CA LEU A 396 -5.59 -9.21 44.21
C LEU A 396 -6.55 -10.37 44.54
N MET A 397 -7.04 -10.49 45.78
CA MET A 397 -7.89 -11.62 46.20
C MET A 397 -9.37 -11.48 45.81
N GLY A 398 -9.85 -10.30 45.41
CA GLY A 398 -11.25 -10.10 45.01
C GLY A 398 -11.59 -10.62 43.61
N LEU A 399 -10.62 -10.71 42.69
CA LEU A 399 -10.87 -11.11 41.30
C LEU A 399 -10.85 -12.63 41.10
N VAL A 400 -10.14 -13.36 41.95
CA VAL A 400 -9.96 -14.82 41.81
C VAL A 400 -11.19 -15.60 42.28
N ILE A 401 -11.98 -15.04 43.22
CA ILE A 401 -13.18 -15.69 43.76
C ILE A 401 -14.35 -15.66 42.77
N VAL A 402 -14.37 -14.74 41.79
CA VAL A 402 -15.46 -14.62 40.80
C VAL A 402 -15.15 -15.36 39.50
N ILE A 403 -13.89 -15.42 39.09
CA ILE A 403 -13.51 -15.98 37.79
C ILE A 403 -13.40 -17.51 37.82
N LEU A 404 -12.93 -18.11 38.93
CA LEU A 404 -12.82 -19.57 39.04
C LEU A 404 -14.17 -20.31 38.96
N PRO A 405 -15.26 -19.84 39.62
CA PRO A 405 -16.58 -20.46 39.51
C PRO A 405 -17.15 -20.36 38.09
N LEU A 406 -16.94 -19.26 37.38
CA LEU A 406 -17.37 -19.06 35.99
C LEU A 406 -16.63 -20.00 35.02
N PHE A 407 -15.33 -20.18 35.23
CA PHE A 407 -14.51 -21.10 34.43
C PHE A 407 -14.89 -22.57 34.70
N LEU A 408 -15.14 -22.94 35.96
CA LEU A 408 -15.68 -24.25 36.31
C LEU A 408 -17.08 -24.47 35.71
N CYS A 409 -17.94 -23.47 35.74
CA CYS A 409 -19.29 -23.54 35.17
C CYS A 409 -19.25 -23.75 33.65
N LEU A 410 -18.35 -23.06 32.94
CA LEU A 410 -18.12 -23.27 31.50
C LEU A 410 -17.56 -24.67 31.18
N ILE A 411 -16.65 -25.21 32.01
CA ILE A 411 -16.11 -26.57 31.82
C ILE A 411 -17.18 -27.63 32.11
N ILE A 412 -18.00 -27.43 33.14
CA ILE A 412 -19.13 -28.30 33.49
C ILE A 412 -20.20 -28.23 32.39
N LEU A 413 -20.50 -27.06 31.85
CA LEU A 413 -21.44 -26.87 30.73
C LEU A 413 -20.94 -27.57 29.46
N LYS A 414 -19.64 -27.43 29.14
CA LYS A 414 -19.01 -28.09 27.99
C LYS A 414 -18.98 -29.62 28.15
N ARG A 415 -18.76 -30.13 29.37
CA ARG A 415 -18.83 -31.57 29.69
C ARG A 415 -20.27 -32.11 29.67
N THR A 416 -21.25 -31.32 30.10
CA THR A 416 -22.66 -31.70 30.13
C THR A 416 -23.27 -31.71 28.73
N ILE A 417 -22.92 -30.75 27.89
CA ILE A 417 -23.29 -30.72 26.46
C ILE A 417 -22.65 -31.89 25.73
N LYS A 418 -21.35 -32.16 25.95
CA LYS A 418 -20.65 -33.32 25.35
C LYS A 418 -21.26 -34.66 25.80
N LYS A 419 -21.62 -34.82 27.08
CA LYS A 419 -22.31 -36.03 27.59
C LYS A 419 -23.74 -36.16 27.05
N ARG A 420 -24.52 -35.07 26.93
CA ARG A 420 -25.87 -35.12 26.36
C ARG A 420 -25.86 -35.48 24.87
N ILE A 421 -24.91 -34.92 24.10
CA ILE A 421 -24.71 -35.26 22.68
C ILE A 421 -24.31 -36.73 22.52
N LEU A 422 -23.34 -37.22 23.30
CA LEU A 422 -22.91 -38.63 23.25
C LEU A 422 -24.00 -39.61 23.75
N SER A 423 -24.86 -39.21 24.69
CA SER A 423 -25.97 -40.04 25.19
C SER A 423 -27.14 -40.17 24.21
N ARG A 424 -27.37 -39.14 23.37
CA ARG A 424 -28.38 -39.18 22.28
C ARG A 424 -27.87 -39.99 21.09
N VAL A 425 -26.60 -39.83 20.71
CA VAL A 425 -25.96 -40.62 19.63
C VAL A 425 -25.88 -42.12 19.96
N ARG A 426 -25.84 -42.52 21.24
CA ARG A 426 -25.92 -43.95 21.64
C ARG A 426 -27.33 -44.52 21.67
N ARG A 427 -28.38 -43.69 21.74
CA ARG A 427 -29.77 -44.16 21.83
C ARG A 427 -30.36 -44.52 20.47
N ASP A 428 -29.81 -43.96 19.39
CA ASP A 428 -30.19 -44.25 17.99
C ASP A 428 -29.49 -45.49 17.39
N ARG A 429 -28.69 -46.25 18.16
CA ARG A 429 -28.02 -47.48 17.67
C ARG A 429 -28.85 -48.77 17.81
N ASN A 430 -30.00 -48.74 18.48
CA ASN A 430 -30.78 -49.96 18.77
C ASN A 430 -32.13 -50.06 18.03
N GLY A 431 -32.31 -49.36 16.91
CA GLY A 431 -33.44 -49.55 15.99
C GLY A 431 -33.03 -50.38 14.77
N PRO A 432 -33.91 -51.26 14.22
CA PRO A 432 -33.55 -52.15 13.13
C PRO A 432 -33.27 -51.36 11.84
N GLY A 433 -32.18 -51.74 11.16
CA GLY A 433 -31.46 -50.86 10.24
C GLY A 433 -32.02 -50.73 8.81
N ILE A 434 -31.42 -49.77 8.11
CA ILE A 434 -31.29 -49.72 6.64
C ILE A 434 -29.88 -49.20 6.33
N PRO A 435 -29.04 -49.91 5.54
CA PRO A 435 -27.67 -49.50 5.26
C PRO A 435 -27.60 -48.52 4.07
N GLY A 436 -26.90 -47.39 4.27
CA GLY A 436 -26.40 -46.55 3.18
C GLY A 436 -26.84 -45.08 3.18
N HIS A 437 -26.42 -44.28 4.17
CA HIS A 437 -26.33 -42.82 4.02
C HIS A 437 -25.35 -42.21 5.05
N PRO A 438 -24.51 -41.22 4.69
CA PRO A 438 -23.67 -40.50 5.66
C PRO A 438 -24.56 -39.73 6.64
N SER A 439 -24.18 -39.75 7.92
CA SER A 439 -24.92 -39.19 9.06
C SER A 439 -25.41 -37.76 8.84
N TRP A 440 -26.72 -37.55 8.84
CA TRP A 440 -27.36 -36.23 8.82
C TRP A 440 -27.36 -35.62 10.23
N ILE A 441 -26.81 -34.41 10.37
CA ILE A 441 -27.15 -33.52 11.48
C ILE A 441 -28.52 -32.93 11.15
N CYS A 442 -29.53 -33.19 11.99
CA CYS A 442 -30.89 -32.66 11.82
C CYS A 442 -30.88 -31.12 11.76
N ASN A 443 -31.69 -30.54 10.86
CA ASN A 443 -31.84 -29.10 10.67
C ASN A 443 -32.03 -28.35 12.00
N ASP A 444 -32.78 -28.93 12.94
CA ASP A 444 -33.07 -28.33 14.25
C ASP A 444 -31.82 -28.18 15.15
N VAL A 445 -30.80 -29.03 14.95
CA VAL A 445 -29.52 -28.97 15.68
C VAL A 445 -28.62 -27.88 15.12
N LEU A 446 -28.64 -27.65 13.80
CA LEU A 446 -27.94 -26.52 13.16
C LEU A 446 -28.59 -25.18 13.54
N MET A 447 -29.92 -25.15 13.66
CA MET A 447 -30.71 -23.96 13.99
C MET A 447 -30.49 -23.43 15.42
N ASN A 448 -30.26 -24.31 16.40
CA ASN A 448 -29.98 -23.89 17.78
C ASN A 448 -28.62 -23.19 17.96
N ILE A 449 -27.75 -23.24 16.95
CA ILE A 449 -26.45 -22.57 16.93
C ILE A 449 -26.57 -21.14 16.35
N LEU A 450 -27.60 -20.86 15.56
CA LEU A 450 -27.77 -19.57 14.86
C LEU A 450 -28.00 -18.35 15.75
N PRO A 451 -28.67 -18.44 16.93
CA PRO A 451 -28.79 -17.32 17.86
C PRO A 451 -27.45 -16.86 18.47
N PHE A 452 -26.41 -17.71 18.38
CA PHE A 452 -25.08 -17.42 18.94
C PHE A 452 -24.15 -16.65 18.00
N PHE A 453 -24.48 -16.56 16.70
CA PHE A 453 -23.70 -15.79 15.73
C PHE A 453 -24.38 -14.44 15.45
N GLU A 454 -23.61 -13.35 15.43
CA GLU A 454 -24.16 -12.05 15.04
C GLU A 454 -24.73 -12.13 13.60
N ARG A 455 -25.97 -11.65 13.40
CA ARG A 455 -26.74 -11.74 12.14
C ARG A 455 -25.95 -11.26 10.91
N VAL A 456 -25.04 -10.32 11.10
CA VAL A 456 -24.18 -9.74 10.05
C VAL A 456 -23.13 -10.74 9.60
N GLU A 457 -22.52 -11.48 10.52
CA GLU A 457 -21.40 -12.37 10.21
C GLU A 457 -21.88 -13.63 9.47
N LEU A 458 -23.07 -14.13 9.83
CA LEU A 458 -23.72 -15.28 9.19
C LEU A 458 -24.11 -14.97 7.74
N GLY A 459 -24.75 -13.83 7.49
CA GLY A 459 -25.15 -13.40 6.16
C GLY A 459 -23.97 -13.11 5.22
N HIS A 460 -22.86 -12.59 5.74
CA HIS A 460 -21.65 -12.33 4.96
C HIS A 460 -20.88 -13.60 4.60
N LYS A 461 -20.89 -14.62 5.48
CA LYS A 461 -20.10 -15.85 5.30
C LYS A 461 -20.88 -16.96 4.61
N LEU A 462 -22.19 -17.12 4.83
CA LEU A 462 -22.96 -18.27 4.30
C LEU A 462 -23.68 -18.00 2.97
N ALA A 463 -24.14 -16.76 2.72
CA ALA A 463 -24.89 -16.42 1.51
C ALA A 463 -24.06 -16.55 0.22
N LEU A 464 -22.73 -16.56 0.32
CA LEU A 464 -21.81 -16.69 -0.81
C LEU A 464 -21.41 -18.16 -1.10
N ILE A 465 -21.78 -19.12 -0.24
CA ILE A 465 -21.19 -20.48 -0.25
C ILE A 465 -22.24 -21.60 -0.41
N SER A 466 -23.55 -21.35 -0.24
CA SER A 466 -24.54 -22.46 -0.23
C SER A 466 -25.93 -22.11 -0.77
N TYR A 467 -26.32 -22.73 -1.89
CA TYR A 467 -27.68 -22.71 -2.46
C TYR A 467 -28.78 -23.17 -1.48
N ARG A 468 -28.48 -24.10 -0.57
CA ARG A 468 -29.45 -24.55 0.45
C ARG A 468 -29.80 -23.46 1.48
N PHE A 469 -28.97 -22.43 1.58
CA PHE A 469 -29.19 -21.29 2.46
C PHE A 469 -30.19 -20.29 1.86
N ASP A 470 -30.45 -20.35 0.55
CA ASP A 470 -31.37 -19.44 -0.16
C ASP A 470 -32.82 -19.62 0.32
N VAL A 471 -33.27 -20.87 0.45
CA VAL A 471 -34.60 -21.21 0.98
C VAL A 471 -34.71 -20.80 2.45
N LEU A 472 -33.63 -20.95 3.22
CA LEU A 472 -33.58 -20.60 4.65
C LEU A 472 -33.56 -19.08 4.88
N VAL A 473 -32.87 -18.32 4.04
CA VAL A 473 -32.87 -16.85 4.06
C VAL A 473 -34.24 -16.31 3.68
N ASP A 474 -34.92 -16.97 2.73
CA ASP A 474 -36.26 -16.57 2.32
C ASP A 474 -37.33 -16.89 3.37
N VAL A 475 -37.20 -18.00 4.10
CA VAL A 475 -38.15 -18.44 5.15
C VAL A 475 -37.93 -17.75 6.51
N HIS A 476 -36.71 -17.39 6.89
CA HIS A 476 -36.42 -16.83 8.23
C HIS A 476 -36.09 -15.34 8.30
N PHE A 477 -35.78 -14.68 7.18
CA PHE A 477 -35.70 -13.22 7.15
C PHE A 477 -37.06 -12.69 6.68
N ASP A 478 -37.95 -12.49 7.66
CA ASP A 478 -39.29 -11.90 7.51
C ASP A 478 -39.23 -10.58 6.73
N GLY A 479 -39.41 -10.67 5.40
CA GLY A 479 -39.81 -9.64 4.44
C GLY A 479 -39.10 -8.27 4.40
N LYS A 480 -38.20 -7.93 5.34
CA LYS A 480 -37.79 -6.54 5.62
C LYS A 480 -36.28 -6.32 5.79
N SER A 481 -35.47 -7.37 5.80
CA SER A 481 -34.01 -7.23 5.96
C SER A 481 -33.26 -7.71 4.72
N GLU A 482 -32.75 -6.75 3.96
CA GLU A 482 -31.88 -6.98 2.81
C GLU A 482 -30.43 -7.12 3.28
N LEU A 483 -29.71 -8.11 2.74
CA LEU A 483 -28.32 -8.37 3.08
C LEU A 483 -27.40 -7.52 2.20
N THR A 484 -26.78 -6.49 2.79
CA THR A 484 -25.87 -5.59 2.07
C THR A 484 -24.41 -6.02 2.23
N ILE A 485 -23.77 -6.41 1.13
CA ILE A 485 -22.33 -6.68 1.03
C ILE A 485 -21.61 -5.36 0.72
N TRP A 486 -20.77 -4.90 1.63
CA TRP A 486 -20.26 -3.52 1.59
C TRP A 486 -19.15 -3.28 0.57
N ARG A 487 -18.24 -4.22 0.36
CA ARG A 487 -17.06 -4.07 -0.51
C ARG A 487 -16.50 -5.40 -1.03
N PRO A 488 -17.21 -6.18 -1.85
CA PRO A 488 -16.58 -7.26 -2.58
C PRO A 488 -15.58 -6.73 -3.61
N ILE A 489 -14.43 -7.41 -3.68
CA ILE A 489 -13.42 -7.25 -4.71
C ILE A 489 -13.33 -8.56 -5.47
N VAL A 490 -13.48 -8.52 -6.79
CA VAL A 490 -13.19 -9.66 -7.65
C VAL A 490 -11.70 -9.61 -8.01
N ILE A 491 -10.97 -10.64 -7.57
CA ILE A 491 -9.53 -10.78 -7.77
C ILE A 491 -9.21 -12.08 -8.51
N HIS A 492 -8.12 -12.09 -9.27
CA HIS A 492 -7.50 -13.31 -9.77
C HIS A 492 -6.35 -13.67 -8.82
N ASN A 493 -6.26 -14.93 -8.40
CA ASN A 493 -5.12 -15.43 -7.65
C ASN A 493 -4.00 -15.74 -8.68
N ASP A 494 -2.78 -15.24 -8.49
CA ASP A 494 -1.69 -15.26 -9.50
C ASP A 494 -1.17 -16.68 -9.84
N ASN A 495 -1.83 -17.76 -9.40
CA ASN A 495 -1.49 -19.14 -9.73
C ASN A 495 -2.19 -19.60 -11.02
N VAL A 496 -1.45 -20.36 -11.84
CA VAL A 496 -1.79 -20.80 -13.21
C VAL A 496 -3.09 -21.61 -13.34
N THR A 497 -3.69 -22.04 -12.23
CA THR A 497 -4.94 -22.84 -12.19
C THR A 497 -6.08 -22.21 -11.38
N ALA A 498 -5.97 -20.93 -10.98
CA ALA A 498 -6.90 -20.39 -9.99
C ALA A 498 -8.25 -19.94 -10.57
N VAL A 499 -9.32 -20.39 -9.92
CA VAL A 499 -10.70 -19.95 -10.13
C VAL A 499 -10.85 -18.50 -9.64
N PRO A 500 -11.63 -17.63 -10.30
CA PRO A 500 -11.95 -16.29 -9.80
C PRO A 500 -12.48 -16.34 -8.37
N GLU A 501 -12.03 -15.41 -7.54
CA GLU A 501 -12.48 -15.30 -6.14
C GLU A 501 -13.12 -13.93 -5.87
N LEU A 502 -14.26 -13.96 -5.19
CA LEU A 502 -14.91 -12.82 -4.54
C LEU A 502 -14.31 -12.63 -3.15
N ALA A 503 -13.47 -11.61 -2.98
CA ALA A 503 -12.92 -11.23 -1.68
C ALA A 503 -13.82 -10.20 -0.98
N VAL A 504 -14.38 -10.52 0.18
CA VAL A 504 -15.15 -9.54 0.97
C VAL A 504 -14.23 -8.88 1.98
N ILE A 505 -14.07 -7.55 1.89
CA ILE A 505 -13.34 -6.79 2.91
C ILE A 505 -14.24 -6.62 4.13
N ILE A 506 -13.87 -7.25 5.24
CA ILE A 506 -14.48 -7.03 6.56
C ILE A 506 -13.52 -6.15 7.37
N ALA A 507 -13.99 -4.95 7.75
CA ALA A 507 -13.37 -4.03 8.71
C ALA A 507 -11.82 -4.01 8.75
N GLY A 508 -11.21 -3.27 7.82
CA GLY A 508 -9.81 -2.83 7.94
C GLY A 508 -8.74 -3.92 7.78
N PHE A 509 -8.49 -4.34 6.53
CA PHE A 509 -7.31 -5.09 6.06
C PHE A 509 -7.38 -6.62 6.00
N ASN A 510 -8.41 -7.29 6.51
CA ASN A 510 -8.60 -8.72 6.28
C ASN A 510 -9.59 -8.97 5.13
N SER A 511 -9.09 -9.51 4.01
CA SER A 511 -9.90 -10.03 2.91
C SER A 511 -9.99 -11.55 3.02
N VAL A 512 -11.21 -12.09 3.12
CA VAL A 512 -11.43 -13.53 3.00
C VAL A 512 -11.84 -13.80 1.55
N PRO A 513 -11.05 -14.55 0.76
CA PRO A 513 -11.45 -14.94 -0.57
C PRO A 513 -12.54 -16.02 -0.51
N PHE A 514 -13.56 -15.88 -1.35
CA PHE A 514 -14.58 -16.88 -1.62
C PHE A 514 -14.59 -17.21 -3.11
N PRO A 515 -14.86 -18.46 -3.53
CA PRO A 515 -15.04 -18.74 -4.96
C PRO A 515 -16.18 -17.89 -5.55
N LEU A 516 -16.02 -17.43 -6.78
CA LEU A 516 -17.09 -16.71 -7.47
C LEU A 516 -18.30 -17.63 -7.62
N PRO A 517 -19.51 -17.20 -7.21
CA PRO A 517 -20.71 -18.01 -7.38
C PRO A 517 -20.98 -18.28 -8.86
N ASN A 518 -21.05 -19.56 -9.24
CA ASN A 518 -21.41 -20.00 -10.59
C ASN A 518 -22.93 -19.97 -10.85
N HIS A 519 -23.73 -19.54 -9.86
CA HIS A 519 -25.19 -19.47 -9.93
C HIS A 519 -25.67 -18.06 -9.60
N SER A 520 -26.90 -17.75 -10.01
CA SER A 520 -27.55 -16.47 -9.71
C SER A 520 -27.73 -16.29 -8.20
N LEU A 521 -27.34 -15.13 -7.68
CA LEU A 521 -27.48 -14.78 -6.27
C LEU A 521 -28.94 -14.46 -5.92
N PRO A 522 -29.35 -14.70 -4.66
CA PRO A 522 -30.69 -14.38 -4.19
C PRO A 522 -31.08 -12.91 -4.36
N ASN A 523 -32.38 -12.71 -4.55
CA ASN A 523 -33.00 -11.40 -4.74
C ASN A 523 -32.78 -10.41 -3.59
N LYS A 524 -32.51 -10.92 -2.38
CA LYS A 524 -32.32 -10.12 -1.17
C LYS A 524 -30.88 -9.63 -0.98
N ILE A 525 -29.93 -10.06 -1.82
CA ILE A 525 -28.53 -9.62 -1.77
C ILE A 525 -28.37 -8.25 -2.44
N ARG A 526 -27.63 -7.37 -1.78
CA ARG A 526 -27.33 -6.00 -2.24
C ARG A 526 -25.84 -5.72 -2.18
N PHE A 527 -25.31 -5.04 -3.20
CA PHE A 527 -23.92 -4.59 -3.23
C PHE A 527 -23.83 -3.09 -3.00
N LYS A 528 -22.99 -2.66 -2.06
CA LYS A 528 -22.70 -1.22 -1.88
C LYS A 528 -21.53 -0.75 -2.74
N ASN A 529 -20.55 -1.61 -2.99
CA ASN A 529 -19.38 -1.29 -3.80
C ASN A 529 -18.75 -2.58 -4.35
N LEU A 530 -18.82 -2.81 -5.65
CA LEU A 530 -18.22 -3.95 -6.33
C LEU A 530 -16.98 -3.48 -7.08
N GLN A 531 -15.80 -3.91 -6.65
CA GLN A 531 -14.56 -3.60 -7.37
C GLN A 531 -14.14 -4.79 -8.22
N ILE A 532 -13.83 -4.56 -9.49
CA ILE A 532 -13.47 -5.56 -10.49
C ILE A 532 -12.08 -5.20 -11.01
N HIS A 533 -11.07 -5.99 -10.60
CA HIS A 533 -9.68 -5.72 -10.96
C HIS A 533 -9.24 -6.45 -12.22
N TYR A 534 -10.07 -7.34 -12.77
CA TYR A 534 -9.81 -8.04 -14.02
C TYR A 534 -11.14 -8.53 -14.64
N ILE A 535 -11.13 -8.85 -15.93
CA ILE A 535 -12.32 -9.36 -16.65
C ILE A 535 -11.93 -10.66 -17.36
N ASP A 536 -12.59 -11.76 -17.02
CA ASP A 536 -12.58 -13.04 -17.76
C ASP A 536 -13.99 -13.58 -17.98
N HIS A 537 -14.09 -14.78 -18.56
CA HIS A 537 -15.36 -15.46 -18.80
C HIS A 537 -16.20 -15.67 -17.54
N SER A 538 -15.59 -16.01 -16.42
CA SER A 538 -16.31 -16.28 -15.17
C SER A 538 -16.83 -15.00 -14.53
N VAL A 539 -16.08 -13.90 -14.59
CA VAL A 539 -16.56 -12.57 -14.18
C VAL A 539 -17.72 -12.13 -15.06
N ILE A 540 -17.61 -12.29 -16.38
CA ILE A 540 -18.71 -11.97 -17.31
C ILE A 540 -19.94 -12.84 -17.01
N ALA A 541 -19.77 -14.15 -16.81
CA ALA A 541 -20.84 -15.07 -16.47
C ALA A 541 -21.51 -14.70 -15.14
N PHE A 542 -20.73 -14.32 -14.12
CA PHE A 542 -21.23 -13.84 -12.84
C PHE A 542 -22.06 -12.56 -13.00
N LEU A 543 -21.55 -11.56 -13.74
CA LEU A 543 -22.28 -10.31 -13.96
C LEU A 543 -23.58 -10.54 -14.73
N ARG A 544 -23.57 -11.41 -15.75
CA ARG A 544 -24.76 -11.79 -16.53
C ARG A 544 -25.79 -12.54 -15.69
N SER A 545 -25.35 -13.56 -14.95
CA SER A 545 -26.22 -14.38 -14.10
C SER A 545 -26.87 -13.58 -12.97
N ASN A 546 -26.29 -12.42 -12.64
CA ASN A 546 -26.76 -11.52 -11.59
C ASN A 546 -27.40 -10.22 -12.11
N LYS A 547 -27.82 -10.20 -13.38
CA LYS A 547 -28.41 -9.01 -14.02
C LYS A 547 -29.58 -8.42 -13.24
N HIS A 548 -30.43 -9.27 -12.68
CA HIS A 548 -31.57 -8.92 -11.84
C HIS A 548 -31.22 -8.11 -10.58
N ILE A 549 -29.98 -8.21 -10.08
CA ILE A 549 -29.49 -7.38 -8.96
C ILE A 549 -29.18 -5.96 -9.45
N TRP A 550 -28.54 -5.85 -10.61
CA TRP A 550 -28.14 -4.57 -11.20
C TRP A 550 -29.35 -3.78 -11.70
N ASP A 551 -30.36 -4.47 -12.25
CA ASP A 551 -31.55 -3.83 -12.84
C ASP A 551 -32.47 -3.17 -11.79
N ARG A 552 -32.42 -3.63 -10.54
CA ARG A 552 -33.21 -3.03 -9.45
C ARG A 552 -32.57 -1.79 -8.84
N MET A 553 -31.29 -1.53 -9.10
CA MET A 553 -30.53 -0.44 -8.48
C MET A 553 -30.13 0.62 -9.49
N GLY A 554 -30.05 1.86 -9.01
CA GLY A 554 -29.31 2.87 -9.75
C GLY A 554 -27.84 2.50 -9.77
N THR A 555 -27.25 2.32 -10.94
CA THR A 555 -25.83 1.96 -11.03
C THR A 555 -24.95 3.21 -11.04
N LYS A 556 -23.92 3.23 -10.19
CA LYS A 556 -22.83 4.21 -10.24
C LYS A 556 -21.60 3.55 -10.85
N LEU A 557 -21.36 3.83 -12.12
CA LEU A 557 -20.24 3.26 -12.85
C LEU A 557 -19.04 4.22 -12.78
N GLU A 558 -17.94 3.77 -12.17
CA GLU A 558 -16.67 4.49 -12.15
C GLU A 558 -15.64 3.75 -13.01
N LEU A 559 -15.23 4.36 -14.12
CA LEU A 559 -14.26 3.75 -15.04
C LEU A 559 -12.84 4.24 -14.72
N TYR A 560 -11.91 3.30 -14.51
CA TYR A 560 -10.50 3.56 -14.25
C TYR A 560 -9.58 2.56 -14.99
N PHE A 561 -9.40 2.77 -16.28
CA PHE A 561 -8.47 1.98 -17.08
C PHE A 561 -7.04 2.54 -16.93
N GLY A 562 -6.08 1.72 -16.51
CA GLY A 562 -4.67 2.10 -16.39
C GLY A 562 -4.12 2.70 -17.70
N LYS A 563 -3.04 3.50 -17.63
CA LYS A 563 -2.54 4.23 -18.82
C LYS A 563 -1.91 3.33 -19.91
N ASN A 564 -1.58 2.07 -19.62
CA ASN A 564 -0.89 1.18 -20.55
C ASN A 564 -1.87 0.22 -21.25
N ASN A 565 -1.85 0.25 -22.59
CA ASN A 565 -2.53 -0.69 -23.50
C ASN A 565 -4.01 -1.00 -23.20
N THR A 566 -4.84 0.04 -23.11
CA THR A 566 -6.30 -0.08 -22.86
C THR A 566 -7.12 -0.60 -24.04
N GLN A 567 -6.55 -0.71 -25.24
CA GLN A 567 -7.29 -1.04 -26.47
C GLN A 567 -8.05 -2.39 -26.41
N PRO A 568 -7.44 -3.51 -25.95
CA PRO A 568 -8.14 -4.79 -25.87
C PRO A 568 -9.20 -4.80 -24.75
N ILE A 569 -8.96 -4.09 -23.65
CA ILE A 569 -9.88 -3.96 -22.50
C ILE A 569 -11.16 -3.23 -22.91
N TRP A 570 -11.03 -2.14 -23.68
CA TRP A 570 -12.21 -1.43 -24.20
C TRP A 570 -13.08 -2.31 -25.10
N GLY A 571 -12.48 -3.19 -25.90
CA GLY A 571 -13.24 -4.11 -26.76
C GLY A 571 -14.06 -5.13 -25.97
N VAL A 572 -13.48 -5.72 -24.92
CA VAL A 572 -14.22 -6.63 -24.02
C VAL A 572 -15.25 -5.86 -23.21
N PHE A 573 -14.89 -4.70 -22.66
CA PHE A 573 -15.80 -3.88 -21.87
C PHE A 573 -17.04 -3.47 -22.67
N VAL A 574 -16.86 -2.93 -23.88
CA VAL A 574 -17.98 -2.47 -24.72
C VAL A 574 -18.89 -3.62 -25.14
N ARG A 575 -18.32 -4.80 -25.45
CA ARG A 575 -19.10 -5.96 -25.90
C ARG A 575 -19.79 -6.71 -24.76
N GLU A 576 -19.05 -6.98 -23.69
CA GLU A 576 -19.48 -7.94 -22.66
C GLU A 576 -20.05 -7.27 -21.41
N ILE A 577 -19.54 -6.09 -21.03
CA ILE A 577 -19.84 -5.45 -19.74
C ILE A 577 -20.83 -4.29 -19.88
N TRP A 578 -20.63 -3.41 -20.87
CA TRP A 578 -21.48 -2.24 -21.08
C TRP A 578 -22.96 -2.59 -21.22
N PRO A 579 -23.39 -3.60 -22.01
CA PRO A 579 -24.81 -3.94 -22.17
C PRO A 579 -25.48 -4.42 -20.88
N ILE A 580 -24.72 -4.89 -19.90
CA ILE A 580 -25.25 -5.35 -18.60
C ILE A 580 -25.74 -4.16 -17.78
N PHE A 581 -25.02 -3.03 -17.83
CA PHE A 581 -25.29 -1.89 -16.94
C PHE A 581 -25.98 -0.71 -17.61
N ALA A 582 -25.80 -0.52 -18.93
CA ALA A 582 -26.12 0.71 -19.65
C ALA A 582 -27.51 1.29 -19.33
N GLN A 583 -28.54 0.45 -19.28
CA GLN A 583 -29.92 0.87 -19.05
C GLN A 583 -30.16 1.51 -17.67
N ASN A 584 -29.32 1.18 -16.67
CA ASN A 584 -29.49 1.55 -15.27
C ASN A 584 -28.42 2.51 -14.74
N ILE A 585 -27.54 3.01 -15.60
CA ILE A 585 -26.49 3.97 -15.22
C ILE A 585 -27.12 5.31 -14.84
N ARG A 586 -26.96 5.71 -13.57
CA ARG A 586 -27.38 7.03 -13.05
C ARG A 586 -26.21 7.98 -12.87
N HIS A 587 -25.04 7.43 -12.58
CA HIS A 587 -23.82 8.18 -12.32
C HIS A 587 -22.68 7.60 -13.14
N LEU A 588 -22.02 8.46 -13.94
CA LEU A 588 -20.79 8.14 -14.64
C LEU A 588 -19.62 8.91 -14.04
N ARG A 589 -18.51 8.23 -13.76
CA ARG A 589 -17.27 8.89 -13.39
C ARG A 589 -16.12 8.40 -14.26
N PHE A 590 -15.34 9.34 -14.75
CA PHE A 590 -14.16 9.08 -15.59
C PHE A 590 -12.93 9.77 -15.02
N ALA A 591 -11.77 9.16 -15.22
CA ALA A 591 -10.49 9.73 -14.78
C ALA A 591 -10.06 10.92 -15.65
N ASN A 592 -10.27 10.84 -16.98
CA ASN A 592 -9.97 11.92 -17.91
C ASN A 592 -10.89 11.93 -19.15
N ALA A 593 -10.81 12.99 -19.96
CA ALA A 593 -11.61 13.21 -21.17
C ALA A 593 -11.53 12.06 -22.18
N ASN A 594 -10.38 11.39 -22.32
CA ASN A 594 -10.18 10.31 -23.30
C ASN A 594 -11.12 9.12 -23.07
N TYR A 595 -11.62 8.92 -21.85
CA TYR A 595 -12.56 7.84 -21.54
C TYR A 595 -13.92 8.09 -22.20
N LEU A 596 -14.40 9.33 -22.15
CA LEU A 596 -15.64 9.71 -22.80
C LEU A 596 -15.49 9.62 -24.32
N ASP A 597 -14.35 10.03 -24.86
CA ASP A 597 -14.07 9.87 -26.29
C ASP A 597 -14.02 8.40 -26.72
N ASN A 598 -13.46 7.52 -25.90
CA ASN A 598 -13.46 6.08 -26.17
C ASN A 598 -14.87 5.49 -26.15
N LEU A 599 -15.71 5.84 -25.16
CA LEU A 599 -17.11 5.42 -25.13
C LEU A 599 -17.86 5.89 -26.39
N ARG A 600 -17.63 7.14 -26.79
CA ARG A 600 -18.29 7.73 -27.95
C ARG A 600 -17.88 7.08 -29.26
N ARG A 601 -16.59 6.80 -29.41
CA ARG A 601 -16.03 6.17 -30.61
C ARG A 601 -16.45 4.71 -30.76
N ARG A 602 -16.67 4.01 -29.65
CA ARG A 602 -16.90 2.55 -29.64
C ARG A 602 -18.35 2.14 -29.43
N ILE A 603 -19.19 3.01 -28.88
CA ILE A 603 -20.59 2.71 -28.59
C ILE A 603 -21.50 3.62 -29.40
N SER A 604 -21.48 4.92 -29.13
CA SER A 604 -22.35 5.90 -29.80
C SER A 604 -21.81 7.32 -29.61
N PRO A 605 -21.73 8.15 -30.67
CA PRO A 605 -21.36 9.56 -30.54
C PRO A 605 -22.23 10.34 -29.55
N THR A 606 -23.49 9.92 -29.37
CA THR A 606 -24.52 10.54 -28.49
C THR A 606 -24.70 9.81 -27.17
N ILE A 607 -23.75 8.95 -26.76
CA ILE A 607 -23.90 8.04 -25.61
C ILE A 607 -24.38 8.71 -24.30
N LEU A 608 -24.03 9.97 -24.03
CA LEU A 608 -24.49 10.66 -22.82
C LEU A 608 -25.97 11.01 -22.85
N THR A 609 -26.53 11.31 -24.03
CA THR A 609 -27.96 11.58 -24.19
C THR A 609 -28.78 10.30 -24.36
N ASP A 610 -28.16 9.23 -24.86
CA ASP A 610 -28.80 7.91 -25.02
C ASP A 610 -29.08 7.22 -23.67
N LEU A 611 -28.40 7.64 -22.60
CA LEU A 611 -28.56 7.09 -21.25
C LEU A 611 -29.69 7.78 -20.47
N ASN A 612 -30.91 7.26 -20.61
CA ASN A 612 -32.14 7.84 -20.03
C ASN A 612 -32.13 8.07 -18.50
N GLN A 613 -31.35 7.30 -17.74
CA GLN A 613 -31.29 7.40 -16.28
C GLN A 613 -30.13 8.29 -15.78
N LEU A 614 -29.25 8.73 -16.68
CA LEU A 614 -28.04 9.48 -16.34
C LEU A 614 -28.37 10.89 -15.84
N ASN A 615 -28.09 11.15 -14.56
CA ASN A 615 -28.30 12.46 -13.96
C ASN A 615 -27.02 13.04 -13.33
N SER A 616 -25.90 12.33 -13.41
CA SER A 616 -24.65 12.80 -12.81
C SER A 616 -23.42 12.31 -13.55
N ILE A 617 -22.49 13.24 -13.78
CA ILE A 617 -21.18 12.97 -14.38
C ILE A 617 -20.09 13.56 -13.47
N GLY A 618 -19.01 12.81 -13.27
CA GLY A 618 -17.78 13.28 -12.64
C GLY A 618 -16.58 13.10 -13.55
N SER A 619 -15.73 14.11 -13.70
CA SER A 619 -14.50 14.03 -14.48
C SER A 619 -13.31 14.64 -13.73
N GLY A 620 -12.12 14.08 -13.96
CA GLY A 620 -10.85 14.64 -13.51
C GLY A 620 -10.56 15.96 -14.20
N ASP A 621 -10.61 16.02 -15.53
CA ASP A 621 -10.03 17.12 -16.34
C ASP A 621 -10.96 17.69 -17.43
N LEU A 622 -12.21 17.21 -17.54
CA LEU A 622 -13.16 17.62 -18.58
C LEU A 622 -14.08 18.76 -18.13
N LEU A 623 -14.16 19.82 -18.94
CA LEU A 623 -15.16 20.89 -18.85
C LEU A 623 -16.09 20.84 -20.08
N PRO A 624 -17.38 21.22 -19.95
CA PRO A 624 -18.27 21.34 -21.09
C PRO A 624 -17.82 22.48 -22.00
N ASP A 625 -17.94 22.25 -23.31
CA ASP A 625 -17.66 23.25 -24.33
C ASP A 625 -18.93 24.08 -24.57
N VAL A 626 -18.96 25.30 -24.04
CA VAL A 626 -20.12 26.19 -24.18
C VAL A 626 -20.14 27.00 -25.45
N THR A 627 -19.06 27.03 -26.21
CA THR A 627 -19.01 27.74 -27.50
C THR A 627 -19.71 27.01 -28.64
N TYR A 628 -20.13 25.76 -28.40
CA TYR A 628 -20.76 24.92 -29.41
C TYR A 628 -22.28 25.07 -29.47
N ASP A 629 -22.81 25.44 -30.64
CA ASP A 629 -24.25 25.52 -30.90
C ASP A 629 -24.85 24.15 -31.25
N PHE A 630 -26.11 23.93 -30.84
CA PHE A 630 -26.75 22.61 -30.87
C PHE A 630 -27.43 22.27 -32.20
N ASP A 631 -27.18 23.05 -33.25
CA ASP A 631 -27.77 22.94 -34.58
C ASP A 631 -27.05 21.93 -35.50
N GLY A 632 -25.84 21.52 -35.14
CA GLY A 632 -25.09 20.46 -35.83
C GLY A 632 -25.41 19.04 -35.35
N SER A 633 -25.64 18.11 -36.28
CA SER A 633 -25.83 16.67 -35.98
C SER A 633 -24.55 15.96 -35.51
N ASN A 634 -23.37 16.54 -35.73
CA ASN A 634 -22.08 15.93 -35.43
C ASN A 634 -21.41 16.57 -34.21
N VAL A 635 -21.61 15.98 -33.04
CA VAL A 635 -20.83 16.31 -31.83
C VAL A 635 -19.40 15.79 -32.04
N ILE A 636 -18.37 16.63 -31.95
CA ILE A 636 -16.99 16.31 -32.36
C ILE A 636 -16.07 16.02 -31.16
N SER A 637 -16.25 16.72 -30.03
CA SER A 637 -15.36 16.61 -28.85
C SER A 637 -16.06 16.25 -27.55
N ALA A 638 -15.38 15.59 -26.59
CA ALA A 638 -15.93 15.24 -25.27
C ALA A 638 -16.61 16.42 -24.55
N GLY A 639 -16.05 17.63 -24.69
CA GLY A 639 -16.60 18.85 -24.12
C GLY A 639 -17.95 19.22 -24.73
N GLN A 640 -18.10 19.07 -26.05
CA GLN A 640 -19.36 19.34 -26.76
C GLN A 640 -20.44 18.33 -26.38
N ALA A 641 -20.10 17.04 -26.24
CA ALA A 641 -21.05 16.02 -25.77
C ALA A 641 -21.53 16.31 -24.35
N LEU A 642 -20.60 16.73 -23.48
CA LEU A 642 -20.92 17.10 -22.12
C LEU A 642 -21.83 18.34 -22.06
N SER A 643 -21.56 19.33 -22.91
CA SER A 643 -22.38 20.54 -23.07
C SER A 643 -23.79 20.19 -23.55
N LYS A 644 -23.92 19.36 -24.61
CA LYS A 644 -25.20 18.87 -25.12
C LYS A 644 -25.98 18.15 -24.03
N TRP A 645 -25.37 17.19 -23.33
CA TRP A 645 -26.01 16.52 -22.21
C TRP A 645 -26.45 17.49 -21.11
N LEU A 646 -25.64 18.49 -20.77
CA LEU A 646 -25.95 19.45 -19.71
C LEU A 646 -27.12 20.39 -20.07
N HIS A 647 -27.22 20.78 -21.34
CA HIS A 647 -28.18 21.78 -21.85
C HIS A 647 -29.41 21.18 -22.54
N THR A 648 -29.50 19.86 -22.72
CA THR A 648 -30.76 19.19 -23.04
C THR A 648 -31.58 19.00 -21.77
N PRO A 649 -32.93 19.06 -21.79
CA PRO A 649 -33.75 18.66 -20.65
C PRO A 649 -33.46 17.22 -20.19
N SER A 650 -33.69 16.92 -18.91
CA SER A 650 -33.58 15.54 -18.41
C SER A 650 -34.88 14.79 -18.68
N THR A 651 -34.80 13.59 -19.26
CA THR A 651 -35.98 12.74 -19.51
C THR A 651 -36.69 12.32 -18.22
N ASN A 652 -35.99 12.29 -17.09
CA ASN A 652 -36.54 11.91 -15.78
C ASN A 652 -36.88 13.08 -14.85
N GLY A 653 -36.81 14.33 -15.33
CA GLY A 653 -37.10 15.54 -14.55
C GLY A 653 -36.12 15.85 -13.40
N LYS A 654 -35.08 15.03 -13.18
CA LYS A 654 -34.08 15.26 -12.12
C LYS A 654 -33.02 16.24 -12.59
N ALA A 655 -32.57 17.10 -11.68
CA ALA A 655 -31.48 18.03 -11.94
C ALA A 655 -30.16 17.29 -12.23
N LYS A 656 -29.47 17.69 -13.30
CA LYS A 656 -28.19 17.12 -13.71
C LYS A 656 -27.06 17.61 -12.80
N ARG A 657 -26.11 16.74 -12.47
CA ARG A 657 -24.99 17.03 -11.56
C ARG A 657 -23.65 16.78 -12.23
N LEU A 658 -22.88 17.84 -12.45
CA LEU A 658 -21.52 17.76 -12.99
C LEU A 658 -20.49 18.06 -11.90
N ARG A 659 -19.45 17.21 -11.77
CA ARG A 659 -18.29 17.46 -10.90
C ARG A 659 -17.00 17.45 -11.71
N CYS A 660 -16.20 18.51 -11.60
CA CYS A 660 -14.91 18.68 -12.27
C CYS A 660 -13.81 18.92 -11.21
N HIS A 661 -12.71 18.17 -11.25
CA HIS A 661 -11.75 18.17 -10.13
C HIS A 661 -10.40 18.85 -10.40
N LEU A 662 -9.95 19.00 -11.66
CA LEU A 662 -8.57 19.43 -11.97
C LEU A 662 -8.45 20.57 -12.99
N LYS A 663 -9.51 20.92 -13.73
CA LYS A 663 -9.47 22.00 -14.73
C LYS A 663 -10.34 23.18 -14.28
N PRO A 664 -9.75 24.33 -13.88
CA PRO A 664 -10.53 25.51 -13.54
C PRO A 664 -11.15 26.15 -14.80
N PRO A 665 -12.38 26.71 -14.72
CA PRO A 665 -12.90 27.53 -15.80
C PRO A 665 -12.13 28.86 -15.85
N ASN A 666 -11.88 29.38 -17.06
CA ASN A 666 -11.39 30.74 -17.25
C ASN A 666 -12.58 31.72 -17.31
N VAL A 667 -12.28 33.03 -17.30
CA VAL A 667 -13.30 34.10 -17.33
C VAL A 667 -14.17 34.02 -18.58
N GLU A 668 -13.54 33.73 -19.72
CA GLU A 668 -14.21 33.58 -21.01
C GLU A 668 -15.27 32.46 -20.98
N TRP A 669 -14.91 31.29 -20.46
CA TRP A 669 -15.84 30.17 -20.29
C TRP A 669 -17.04 30.55 -19.41
N ILE A 670 -16.83 31.33 -18.35
CA ILE A 670 -17.92 31.82 -17.49
C ILE A 670 -18.83 32.78 -18.27
N ASN A 671 -18.26 33.69 -19.06
CA ASN A 671 -19.02 34.63 -19.86
C ASN A 671 -19.85 33.92 -20.94
N ASN A 672 -19.27 32.94 -21.62
CA ASN A 672 -19.97 32.10 -22.60
C ASN A 672 -21.12 31.32 -21.93
N PHE A 673 -20.95 30.86 -20.69
CA PHE A 673 -22.03 30.25 -19.91
C PHE A 673 -23.17 31.22 -19.60
N LYS A 674 -22.85 32.48 -19.27
CA LYS A 674 -23.85 33.52 -18.99
C LYS A 674 -24.65 33.84 -20.24
N GLU A 675 -23.97 34.09 -21.36
CA GLU A 675 -24.60 34.39 -22.65
C GLU A 675 -25.52 33.25 -23.09
N LYS A 676 -25.03 32.01 -23.06
CA LYS A 676 -25.83 30.83 -23.41
C LYS A 676 -27.02 30.62 -22.48
N PHE A 677 -26.91 31.00 -21.21
CA PHE A 677 -28.04 30.97 -20.29
C PHE A 677 -29.09 32.03 -20.62
N LEU A 678 -28.67 33.25 -20.95
CA LEU A 678 -29.57 34.35 -21.30
C LEU A 678 -30.32 34.07 -22.62
N ASN A 679 -29.65 33.46 -23.59
CA ASN A 679 -30.22 33.11 -24.89
C ASN A 679 -31.01 31.78 -24.88
N ALA A 680 -31.06 31.07 -23.76
CA ALA A 680 -31.73 29.78 -23.69
C ALA A 680 -33.25 29.94 -23.75
N THR A 681 -33.90 29.18 -24.62
CA THR A 681 -35.37 29.11 -24.76
C THR A 681 -35.97 27.88 -24.06
N THR A 682 -35.14 26.93 -23.65
CA THR A 682 -35.54 25.70 -22.97
C THR A 682 -35.11 25.70 -21.51
N SER A 683 -36.03 25.31 -20.62
CA SER A 683 -35.76 25.17 -19.18
C SER A 683 -34.94 23.91 -18.90
N VAL A 684 -33.87 24.06 -18.12
CA VAL A 684 -32.98 22.97 -17.72
C VAL A 684 -32.44 23.18 -16.31
N HIS A 685 -32.47 22.14 -15.50
CA HIS A 685 -31.97 22.17 -14.13
C HIS A 685 -30.65 21.43 -13.99
N TYR A 686 -29.61 22.14 -13.56
CA TYR A 686 -28.32 21.52 -13.31
C TYR A 686 -27.53 22.19 -12.19
N LYS A 687 -26.55 21.44 -11.69
CA LYS A 687 -25.55 21.89 -10.74
C LYS A 687 -24.16 21.45 -11.21
N ILE A 688 -23.26 22.41 -11.37
CA ILE A 688 -21.85 22.18 -11.66
C ILE A 688 -21.06 22.49 -10.40
N GLN A 689 -20.13 21.60 -10.04
CA GLN A 689 -19.17 21.83 -8.97
C GLN A 689 -17.76 21.65 -9.52
N PHE A 690 -16.92 22.66 -9.34
CA PHE A 690 -15.51 22.60 -9.70
C PHE A 690 -14.62 22.97 -8.53
N SER A 691 -13.43 22.36 -8.48
CA SER A 691 -12.40 22.64 -7.47
C SER A 691 -11.23 23.31 -8.17
N VAL A 692 -10.73 24.39 -7.59
CA VAL A 692 -9.63 25.16 -8.16
C VAL A 692 -8.47 25.21 -7.16
N HIS A 693 -7.28 24.84 -7.63
CA HIS A 693 -6.02 25.13 -6.95
C HIS A 693 -5.48 26.43 -7.54
N ALA A 694 -5.48 27.51 -6.75
CA ALA A 694 -4.96 28.83 -7.10
C ALA A 694 -5.33 29.32 -8.53
N PRO A 695 -6.54 29.87 -8.76
CA PRO A 695 -6.91 30.33 -10.09
C PRO A 695 -5.98 31.46 -10.54
N PRO A 696 -5.56 31.51 -11.82
CA PRO A 696 -4.73 32.60 -12.36
C PRO A 696 -5.48 33.95 -12.39
N THR A 697 -6.82 33.94 -12.33
CA THR A 697 -7.66 35.13 -12.25
C THR A 697 -8.79 34.95 -11.22
N PRO A 698 -9.18 35.99 -10.47
CA PRO A 698 -10.23 35.87 -9.46
C PRO A 698 -11.57 35.50 -10.10
N ILE A 699 -12.14 34.36 -9.70
CA ILE A 699 -13.52 33.99 -10.05
C ILE A 699 -14.45 34.78 -9.13
N VAL A 700 -15.43 35.48 -9.69
CA VAL A 700 -16.37 36.33 -8.93
C VAL A 700 -17.76 35.67 -8.86
N PRO A 701 -18.41 35.59 -7.68
CA PRO A 701 -19.79 35.14 -7.56
C PRO A 701 -20.77 35.99 -8.38
N PHE A 702 -21.82 35.39 -8.92
CA PHE A 702 -22.88 36.12 -9.62
C PHE A 702 -24.24 35.42 -9.51
N GLU A 703 -25.29 36.16 -9.82
CA GLU A 703 -26.67 35.68 -9.98
C GLU A 703 -27.27 36.36 -11.22
N LEU A 704 -27.84 35.58 -12.12
CA LEU A 704 -28.51 36.03 -13.34
C LEU A 704 -29.89 35.39 -13.43
N THR A 705 -30.85 36.09 -14.01
CA THR A 705 -32.19 35.58 -14.29
C THR A 705 -32.43 35.56 -15.79
N ASN A 706 -33.13 34.53 -16.27
CA ASN A 706 -33.68 34.47 -17.62
C ASN A 706 -35.20 34.43 -17.47
N GLU A 707 -35.86 35.52 -17.86
CA GLU A 707 -37.32 35.68 -17.74
C GLU A 707 -38.08 34.78 -18.72
N GLN A 708 -37.51 34.49 -19.89
CA GLN A 708 -38.14 33.62 -20.89
C GLN A 708 -38.29 32.17 -20.39
N THR A 709 -37.29 31.67 -19.66
CA THR A 709 -37.32 30.31 -19.08
C THR A 709 -37.78 30.28 -17.63
N MET A 710 -37.99 31.45 -17.00
CA MET A 710 -38.27 31.63 -15.57
C MET A 710 -37.22 30.97 -14.66
N GLU A 711 -35.95 31.00 -15.07
CA GLU A 711 -34.83 30.39 -14.36
C GLU A 711 -33.82 31.40 -13.84
N LYS A 712 -33.01 30.97 -12.88
CA LYS A 712 -31.84 31.71 -12.39
C LYS A 712 -30.57 30.86 -12.51
N LEU A 713 -29.47 31.50 -12.88
CA LEU A 713 -28.11 30.96 -12.89
C LEU A 713 -27.30 31.64 -11.79
N THR A 714 -26.74 30.85 -10.88
CA THR A 714 -25.95 31.35 -9.75
C THR A 714 -24.56 30.72 -9.73
N LEU A 715 -23.54 31.48 -9.39
CA LEU A 715 -22.20 31.00 -9.05
C LEU A 715 -21.83 31.46 -7.65
N LYS A 716 -21.54 30.53 -6.74
CA LYS A 716 -21.19 30.82 -5.33
C LYS A 716 -19.99 30.00 -4.87
N LYS A 717 -19.15 30.60 -4.02
CA LYS A 717 -18.04 29.92 -3.32
C LYS A 717 -18.63 29.01 -2.23
N ALA A 718 -18.13 27.78 -2.13
CA ALA A 718 -18.68 26.73 -1.27
C ALA A 718 -17.78 26.29 -0.12
N SER A 719 -16.49 26.66 -0.11
CA SER A 719 -15.52 26.29 0.92
C SER A 719 -14.23 27.10 0.78
N GLU A 720 -13.61 27.47 1.90
CA GLU A 720 -12.33 28.22 1.98
C GLU A 720 -11.13 27.35 2.40
N LYS A 721 -11.17 26.03 2.14
CA LYS A 721 -10.05 25.12 2.46
C LYS A 721 -9.03 25.11 1.31
N TRP A 722 -7.93 24.37 1.45
CA TRP A 722 -6.79 24.15 0.51
C TRP A 722 -7.10 24.01 -1.00
N SER A 723 -8.36 23.79 -1.39
CA SER A 723 -8.87 23.92 -2.76
C SER A 723 -10.16 24.75 -2.74
N GLU A 724 -10.22 25.84 -3.51
CA GLU A 724 -11.44 26.63 -3.62
C GLU A 724 -12.53 25.81 -4.32
N ARG A 725 -13.63 25.54 -3.63
CA ARG A 725 -14.77 24.82 -4.23
C ARG A 725 -15.81 25.82 -4.67
N TRP A 726 -16.15 25.80 -5.94
CA TRP A 726 -17.14 26.67 -6.55
C TRP A 726 -18.36 25.85 -7.00
N LYS A 727 -19.55 26.43 -6.87
CA LYS A 727 -20.82 25.80 -7.26
C LYS A 727 -21.59 26.72 -8.17
N MET A 728 -21.88 26.24 -9.38
CA MET A 728 -22.80 26.88 -10.31
C MET A 728 -24.13 26.12 -10.31
N LYS A 729 -25.27 26.81 -10.22
CA LYS A 729 -26.61 26.21 -10.22
C LYS A 729 -27.53 26.97 -11.16
N ARG A 730 -28.20 26.25 -12.07
CA ARG A 730 -29.34 26.71 -12.88
C ARG A 730 -30.63 26.07 -12.37
N CYS A 731 -31.63 26.85 -11.98
CA CYS A 731 -32.90 26.36 -11.42
C CYS A 731 -34.04 27.37 -11.60
N GLN A 732 -35.30 26.97 -11.35
CA GLN A 732 -36.46 27.86 -11.39
C GLN A 732 -36.33 29.04 -10.42
N ILE A 733 -36.90 30.19 -10.80
CA ILE A 733 -37.07 31.36 -9.94
C ILE A 733 -38.04 30.99 -8.79
N GLY A 734 -37.71 31.37 -7.55
CA GLY A 734 -38.51 31.03 -6.36
C GLY A 734 -38.16 29.71 -5.65
N GLU A 735 -37.28 28.87 -6.22
CA GLU A 735 -36.82 27.65 -5.55
C GLU A 735 -35.87 28.00 -4.37
N THR A 736 -36.40 28.02 -3.14
CA THR A 736 -35.63 28.16 -1.89
C THR A 736 -34.90 26.86 -1.54
N ALA A 737 -33.88 26.95 -0.69
CA ALA A 737 -32.88 25.92 -0.37
C ALA A 737 -33.41 24.65 0.37
N ALA A 738 -34.68 24.25 0.14
CA ALA A 738 -35.37 23.21 0.88
C ALA A 738 -35.17 21.77 0.36
N ILE A 739 -34.37 21.53 -0.68
CA ILE A 739 -34.02 20.17 -1.11
C ILE A 739 -32.50 19.94 -0.99
N GLN A 740 -31.96 20.09 0.24
CA GLN A 740 -30.90 19.18 0.67
C GLN A 740 -31.56 17.92 1.22
N ARG A 741 -32.25 17.14 0.37
CA ARG A 741 -32.41 15.73 0.69
C ARG A 741 -31.00 15.16 0.79
N LYS A 742 -30.64 14.75 2.00
CA LYS A 742 -29.56 13.78 2.23
C LYS A 742 -29.81 12.63 1.26
N ASP A 743 -29.09 12.59 0.14
CA ASP A 743 -28.85 11.39 -0.68
C ASP A 743 -28.04 10.37 0.16
N LYS A 744 -28.43 10.15 1.43
CA LYS A 744 -27.71 9.27 2.36
C LYS A 744 -28.05 7.80 2.13
N ASN A 745 -29.10 7.48 1.38
CA ASN A 745 -29.57 6.11 1.17
C ASN A 745 -29.91 5.79 -0.29
N LEU A 746 -29.14 6.27 -1.27
CA LEU A 746 -29.21 5.70 -2.62
C LEU A 746 -28.30 4.47 -2.68
N ASN A 747 -28.94 3.30 -2.75
CA ASN A 747 -28.30 2.02 -3.01
C ASN A 747 -27.72 2.05 -4.43
N ASN A 748 -26.45 2.44 -4.52
CA ASN A 748 -25.71 2.50 -5.77
C ASN A 748 -24.63 1.44 -5.73
N VAL A 749 -24.62 0.54 -6.73
CA VAL A 749 -23.48 -0.34 -6.98
C VAL A 749 -22.39 0.53 -7.58
N ASN A 750 -21.28 0.71 -6.85
CA ASN A 750 -20.08 1.32 -7.41
C ASN A 750 -19.31 0.22 -8.13
N ILE A 751 -19.13 0.33 -9.44
CA ILE A 751 -18.28 -0.59 -10.20
C ILE A 751 -16.97 0.12 -10.48
N PHE A 752 -15.87 -0.43 -9.99
CA PHE A 752 -14.51 0.05 -10.28
C PHE A 752 -13.83 -0.98 -11.18
N LEU A 753 -13.54 -0.62 -12.43
CA LEU A 753 -12.77 -1.47 -13.34
C LEU A 753 -11.33 -1.00 -13.31
N ASN A 754 -10.39 -1.79 -12.76
CA ASN A 754 -8.96 -1.50 -12.79
C ASN A 754 -8.26 -2.39 -13.81
N GLY A 755 -7.64 -1.82 -14.84
CA GLY A 755 -7.02 -2.58 -15.92
C GLY A 755 -5.59 -3.05 -15.65
N VAL A 756 -5.32 -3.72 -14.53
CA VAL A 756 -3.98 -4.23 -14.19
C VAL A 756 -3.99 -5.75 -14.30
N GLY A 757 -4.05 -6.26 -15.53
CA GLY A 757 -4.01 -7.70 -15.80
C GLY A 757 -4.12 -7.98 -17.28
N CYS A 758 -3.20 -8.79 -17.81
CA CYS A 758 -3.23 -9.26 -19.18
C CYS A 758 -4.59 -9.88 -19.50
N ILE A 759 -5.23 -9.42 -20.57
CA ILE A 759 -6.31 -10.18 -21.21
C ILE A 759 -5.66 -11.43 -21.79
N ARG A 760 -5.95 -12.60 -21.22
CA ARG A 760 -5.69 -13.85 -21.93
C ARG A 760 -6.59 -13.86 -23.19
N PRO A 761 -6.08 -14.25 -24.36
CA PRO A 761 -6.93 -14.45 -25.53
C PRO A 761 -8.11 -15.34 -25.17
N LEU A 762 -9.31 -14.93 -25.59
CA LEU A 762 -10.53 -15.74 -25.49
C LEU A 762 -10.22 -17.05 -26.21
N SER A 763 -10.02 -18.13 -25.45
CA SER A 763 -9.92 -19.46 -26.06
C SER A 763 -11.33 -19.81 -26.57
N PRO A 764 -11.47 -20.37 -27.79
CA PRO A 764 -12.77 -20.86 -28.25
C PRO A 764 -13.31 -21.85 -27.22
N PRO A 765 -14.64 -21.94 -27.04
CA PRO A 765 -15.21 -23.01 -26.23
C PRO A 765 -14.71 -24.35 -26.77
N PRO A 766 -14.37 -25.33 -25.91
CA PRO A 766 -13.99 -26.64 -26.38
C PRO A 766 -15.14 -27.18 -27.24
N ALA A 767 -14.83 -27.50 -28.49
CA ALA A 767 -15.75 -28.19 -29.37
C ALA A 767 -16.28 -29.41 -28.61
N GLU A 768 -17.60 -29.57 -28.60
CA GLU A 768 -18.24 -30.81 -28.17
C GLU A 768 -17.51 -31.95 -28.89
N GLN A 769 -16.86 -32.82 -28.11
CA GLN A 769 -16.34 -34.07 -28.61
C GLN A 769 -17.55 -34.90 -29.01
N GLU A 770 -17.96 -34.80 -30.27
CA GLU A 770 -18.72 -35.86 -30.90
C GLU A 770 -17.88 -37.13 -30.81
N GLU A 771 -18.46 -38.13 -30.15
CA GLU A 771 -17.96 -39.49 -30.09
C GLU A 771 -17.73 -40.01 -31.51
N ALA A 772 -16.48 -40.07 -31.93
CA ALA A 772 -16.08 -40.82 -33.12
C ALA A 772 -16.21 -42.31 -32.82
N GLY A 773 -17.41 -42.84 -33.01
CA GLY A 773 -17.66 -44.26 -33.21
C GLY A 773 -16.94 -44.72 -34.48
N GLN A 774 -16.05 -45.69 -34.32
CA GLN A 774 -15.46 -46.43 -35.42
C GLN A 774 -16.56 -47.21 -36.16
N SER A 775 -16.79 -46.87 -37.44
CA SER A 775 -17.30 -47.83 -38.41
C SER A 775 -16.66 -47.59 -39.76
N SER A 776 -15.93 -48.61 -40.19
CA SER A 776 -15.31 -48.80 -41.50
C SER A 776 -16.34 -48.91 -42.63
N GLU A 777 -16.15 -48.20 -43.74
CA GLU A 777 -16.50 -48.58 -45.13
C GLU A 777 -16.03 -47.44 -46.07
N LYS A 778 -14.94 -47.60 -46.83
CA LYS A 778 -14.87 -48.00 -48.26
C LYS A 778 -15.83 -47.26 -49.23
N GLY A 779 -15.23 -46.53 -50.18
CA GLY A 779 -15.83 -46.08 -51.45
C GLY A 779 -15.67 -44.57 -51.66
N ALA A 780 -14.65 -44.07 -52.38
CA ALA A 780 -14.49 -43.99 -53.83
C ALA A 780 -15.19 -42.77 -54.49
N SER A 781 -14.35 -41.94 -55.15
CA SER A 781 -14.65 -40.95 -56.22
C SER A 781 -15.56 -39.77 -55.83
N SER A 782 -15.53 -38.60 -56.45
CA SER A 782 -14.66 -37.90 -57.42
C SER A 782 -15.27 -36.48 -57.52
N ASP A 783 -14.45 -35.50 -57.95
CA ASP A 783 -14.88 -34.22 -58.58
C ASP A 783 -15.68 -33.23 -57.69
N ASN A 784 -15.76 -31.91 -57.93
CA ASN A 784 -14.97 -30.91 -58.65
C ASN A 784 -15.36 -29.53 -58.03
N GLU A 785 -14.46 -28.55 -58.13
CA GLU A 785 -14.59 -27.07 -57.94
C GLU A 785 -14.23 -26.45 -56.59
#